data_AF-A0A7J0BDT8-F1
#
_entry.id   AF-A0A7J0BDT8-F1
#
_cell.length_a   1.000
_cell.length_b   1.000
_cell.length_c   1.000
_cell.angle_alpha   90.00
_cell.angle_beta   90.00
_cell.angle_gamma   90.00
#
_symmetry.space_group_name_H-M   'P 1'
#
loop_
_entity.id
_entity.type
_entity.pdbx_description
1 polymer ?
#
loop_
_entity_poly.entity_id
_entity_poly.type
_entity_poly.pdbx_seq_one_letter_code
_entity_poly.pdbx_strand_id
1 'polypeptide(L)'
;MYTSSMKAQQDIFTGTRTTLTRHDLITYDHLLAEAVSRFLPFKSYSLYFPKGKQPAEAVWDPSDRKLLLPLQLQGRMLGVFVARGISLRGRRGMLPLLPGLAEQALEKLYLYKMSITDPATGLFSRQYLKQAICREVELIRECFRPAGDGCCDINASAVQGGYHACMGVVTFAFDSMKHVIRDYGFIFADDLTVMLADTLVACAPESAFVSRTGDYEFTVFIPGGTVTACRKLAKQAVRELRAVRLVHELTEDKVGVNACAGYAAYPQDFEGYLFEREISEQARLLLRKARIASGIAGEKSVGEALEYVMGYNRILVEGGKVLETMPMSRVMVSLGRSMGAREGGRYSVWSTEYDSRKISVPENGGNGQNGGKAPMYKGEIVLMEIRETQSLAEVMHLGDPTWAIEPGDRITLMPEEKGIAAPSDSEEAHLDPITGLFRHRDFLARFSREREKCDTFAVALLRLTGADRSFGNRASHAEQLIAESAEVCRSILGPDVLGGRYGLNSLVYFHANVTPAQMLELYTTLCGTLDTKLHIESAAGVACHPFLSYRKADSLENCLKALEYAMLCAKPKVGLMDSVALNISADKLFSKGDTFEAIEEYKRALLADDGNTMAWNSLGVCYAGLGRPQDARKQFEEALKRNRKDVMALYNLGNVCHTMGEVKEAREFYRKCLKQNPSHFFALIRLGQLSEGEKKYSIARQYYNKAAKLGENQALVQRHLARLCMRQGRLDEARECLHQALIHNPQDALALQLMAKLYLDGGEDPEIAEVLARQAAALRPDLKSAWLELARAFEVRGKHQDARDALLKAGAL
;
A
#
# COMPACT_ATOMS: atom_id res chain seq x y z
N MET A 1 -9.20 -76.37 26.98
CA MET A 1 -9.46 -76.35 25.52
C MET A 1 -9.63 -74.90 25.09
N TYR A 2 -8.54 -74.31 24.60
CA TYR A 2 -8.55 -73.03 23.91
C TYR A 2 -9.01 -73.28 22.47
N THR A 3 -10.09 -72.65 22.02
CA THR A 3 -10.35 -72.48 20.59
C THR A 3 -10.47 -70.98 20.30
N SER A 4 -9.54 -70.57 19.45
CA SER A 4 -9.32 -69.25 18.90
C SER A 4 -10.58 -68.70 18.24
N SER A 5 -11.12 -67.61 18.80
CA SER A 5 -11.94 -66.66 18.05
C SER A 5 -11.03 -65.48 17.75
N MET A 6 -10.44 -65.49 16.55
CA MET A 6 -9.73 -64.36 15.97
C MET A 6 -10.50 -63.08 16.28
N LYS A 7 -9.86 -62.16 17.00
CA LYS A 7 -10.25 -60.75 17.00
C LYS A 7 -10.40 -60.36 15.53
N ALA A 8 -11.62 -60.11 15.08
CA ALA A 8 -11.86 -59.36 13.86
C ALA A 8 -10.98 -58.11 13.98
N GLN A 9 -10.08 -57.91 13.01
CA GLN A 9 -9.33 -56.68 12.87
C GLN A 9 -10.33 -55.54 13.06
N GLN A 10 -10.11 -54.68 14.05
CA GLN A 10 -10.77 -53.38 14.08
C GLN A 10 -10.51 -52.78 12.70
N ASP A 11 -11.60 -52.59 11.93
CA ASP A 11 -11.55 -52.06 10.58
C ASP A 11 -10.66 -50.81 10.62
N ILE A 12 -9.55 -50.83 9.88
CA ILE A 12 -8.55 -49.74 9.87
C ILE A 12 -9.19 -48.43 9.32
N PHE A 13 -10.46 -48.51 8.91
CA PHE A 13 -11.25 -47.53 8.18
C PHE A 13 -12.44 -46.95 8.97
N THR A 14 -12.63 -47.28 10.26
CA THR A 14 -13.78 -46.79 11.06
C THR A 14 -13.83 -45.27 11.30
N GLY A 15 -12.92 -44.48 10.72
CA GLY A 15 -12.86 -43.03 10.86
C GLY A 15 -13.07 -42.21 9.57
N THR A 16 -13.30 -42.83 8.40
CA THR A 16 -13.42 -42.07 7.13
C THR A 16 -14.86 -41.91 6.67
N ARG A 17 -15.25 -40.69 6.30
CA ARG A 17 -16.62 -40.37 5.82
C ARG A 17 -16.89 -40.83 4.38
N THR A 18 -15.86 -41.27 3.66
CA THR A 18 -15.95 -41.73 2.27
C THR A 18 -16.73 -43.05 2.19
N THR A 19 -17.80 -43.09 1.38
CA THR A 19 -18.56 -44.31 1.08
C THR A 19 -18.80 -44.44 -0.42
N LEU A 20 -18.93 -45.68 -0.93
CA LEU A 20 -19.30 -45.91 -2.32
C LEU A 20 -20.83 -45.82 -2.49
N THR A 21 -21.28 -44.96 -3.40
CA THR A 21 -22.69 -44.74 -3.72
C THR A 21 -23.04 -45.28 -5.10
N ARG A 22 -24.34 -45.34 -5.43
CA ARG A 22 -24.79 -45.74 -6.77
C ARG A 22 -24.33 -44.76 -7.86
N HIS A 23 -24.23 -43.47 -7.52
CA HIS A 23 -23.74 -42.45 -8.43
C HIS A 23 -22.27 -42.69 -8.76
N ASP A 24 -21.44 -43.07 -7.77
CA ASP A 24 -20.03 -43.41 -8.00
C ASP A 24 -19.85 -44.58 -8.98
N LEU A 25 -20.77 -45.55 -9.00
CA LEU A 25 -20.72 -46.65 -9.99
C LEU A 25 -20.93 -46.15 -11.42
N ILE A 26 -21.71 -45.08 -11.59
CA ILE A 26 -21.93 -44.44 -12.89
C ILE A 26 -20.71 -43.59 -13.25
N THR A 27 -20.18 -42.81 -12.30
CA THR A 27 -19.01 -41.94 -12.52
C THR A 27 -17.74 -42.73 -12.83
N TYR A 28 -17.54 -43.89 -12.20
CA TYR A 28 -16.36 -44.75 -12.36
C TYR A 28 -16.66 -46.05 -13.09
N ASP A 29 -17.69 -46.04 -13.95
CA ASP A 29 -18.14 -47.23 -14.67
C ASP A 29 -17.04 -47.88 -15.52
N HIS A 30 -16.16 -47.08 -16.11
CA HIS A 30 -15.00 -47.53 -16.88
C HIS A 30 -13.97 -48.29 -16.01
N LEU A 31 -13.67 -47.80 -14.80
CA LEU A 31 -12.76 -48.49 -13.86
C LEU A 31 -13.39 -49.79 -13.35
N LEU A 32 -14.71 -49.76 -13.12
CA LEU A 32 -15.48 -50.95 -12.77
C LEU A 32 -15.46 -51.97 -13.90
N ALA A 33 -15.73 -51.55 -15.13
CA ALA A 33 -15.71 -52.39 -16.31
C ALA A 33 -14.32 -53.01 -16.55
N GLU A 34 -13.25 -52.22 -16.40
CA GLU A 34 -11.87 -52.71 -16.49
C GLU A 34 -11.53 -53.71 -15.38
N ALA A 35 -11.99 -53.46 -14.15
CA ALA A 35 -11.78 -54.39 -13.04
C ALA A 35 -12.53 -55.71 -13.27
N VAL A 36 -13.78 -55.64 -13.77
CA VAL A 36 -14.60 -56.81 -14.11
C VAL A 36 -14.00 -57.57 -15.31
N SER A 37 -13.49 -56.87 -16.33
CA SER A 37 -12.94 -57.51 -17.54
C SER A 37 -11.73 -58.39 -17.27
N ARG A 38 -11.00 -58.15 -16.16
CA ARG A 38 -9.83 -58.96 -15.75
C ARG A 38 -10.20 -60.39 -15.36
N PHE A 39 -11.42 -60.62 -14.85
CA PHE A 39 -11.88 -61.96 -14.47
C PHE A 39 -13.08 -62.45 -15.30
N LEU A 40 -13.78 -61.54 -15.99
CA LEU A 40 -14.93 -61.83 -16.84
C LEU A 40 -14.86 -61.02 -18.14
N PRO A 41 -14.30 -61.59 -19.23
CA PRO A 41 -14.29 -60.91 -20.53
C PRO A 41 -15.71 -60.82 -21.12
N PHE A 42 -16.11 -59.62 -21.55
CA PHE A 42 -17.42 -59.31 -22.16
C PHE A 42 -17.27 -58.41 -23.39
N LYS A 43 -18.28 -58.39 -24.27
CA LYS A 43 -18.30 -57.52 -25.47
C LYS A 43 -18.86 -56.14 -25.18
N SER A 44 -19.87 -56.07 -24.32
CA SER A 44 -20.54 -54.82 -23.94
C SER A 44 -21.14 -54.98 -22.53
N TYR A 45 -21.31 -53.88 -21.82
CA TYR A 45 -21.90 -53.88 -20.48
C TYR A 45 -22.95 -52.77 -20.29
N SER A 46 -23.76 -52.89 -19.24
CA SER A 46 -24.64 -51.83 -18.75
C SER A 46 -24.85 -51.97 -17.25
N LEU A 47 -25.08 -50.86 -16.54
CA LEU A 47 -25.41 -50.85 -15.11
C LEU A 47 -26.92 -50.80 -14.89
N TYR A 48 -27.40 -51.63 -13.97
CA TYR A 48 -28.81 -51.72 -13.62
C TYR A 48 -29.01 -51.56 -12.10
N PHE A 49 -29.96 -50.72 -11.69
CA PHE A 49 -30.22 -50.40 -10.29
C PHE A 49 -31.64 -50.85 -9.88
N PRO A 50 -31.83 -52.13 -9.47
CA PRO A 50 -33.16 -52.66 -9.18
C PRO A 50 -33.80 -51.99 -7.94
N LYS A 51 -35.09 -51.64 -8.06
CA LYS A 51 -35.93 -51.17 -6.93
C LYS A 51 -36.62 -52.32 -6.17
N GLY A 52 -36.66 -53.53 -6.73
CA GLY A 52 -37.34 -54.72 -6.18
C GLY A 52 -36.40 -55.85 -5.75
N LYS A 53 -36.84 -57.12 -5.87
CA LYS A 53 -36.04 -58.32 -5.51
C LYS A 53 -34.64 -58.26 -6.12
N GLN A 54 -33.63 -58.27 -5.27
CA GLN A 54 -32.22 -58.15 -5.64
C GLN A 54 -31.65 -59.56 -5.90
N PRO A 55 -30.98 -59.80 -7.03
CA PRO A 55 -30.30 -61.06 -7.25
C PRO A 55 -29.13 -61.17 -6.26
N ALA A 56 -29.15 -62.16 -5.36
CA ALA A 56 -28.05 -62.43 -4.44
C ALA A 56 -26.90 -63.18 -5.14
N GLU A 57 -27.19 -63.86 -6.25
CA GLU A 57 -26.24 -64.65 -7.02
C GLU A 57 -26.11 -64.14 -8.46
N ALA A 58 -25.00 -64.49 -9.11
CA ALA A 58 -24.80 -64.18 -10.51
C ALA A 58 -25.72 -65.03 -11.39
N VAL A 59 -26.60 -64.40 -12.17
CA VAL A 59 -27.57 -65.09 -13.03
C VAL A 59 -27.09 -65.09 -14.47
N TRP A 60 -26.87 -66.27 -15.04
CA TRP A 60 -26.48 -66.47 -16.43
C TRP A 60 -27.68 -66.85 -17.30
N ASP A 61 -27.92 -66.06 -18.35
CA ASP A 61 -28.89 -66.38 -19.41
C ASP A 61 -28.15 -66.91 -20.66
N PRO A 62 -28.24 -68.22 -20.96
CA PRO A 62 -27.60 -68.83 -22.11
C PRO A 62 -28.15 -68.36 -23.46
N SER A 63 -29.42 -67.94 -23.50
CA SER A 63 -30.11 -67.60 -24.75
C SER A 63 -29.60 -66.27 -25.34
N ASP A 64 -29.39 -65.28 -24.45
CA ASP A 64 -28.97 -63.92 -24.80
C ASP A 64 -27.47 -63.67 -24.56
N ARG A 65 -26.72 -64.74 -24.19
CA ARG A 65 -25.31 -64.68 -23.76
C ARG A 65 -25.03 -63.56 -22.76
N LYS A 66 -25.91 -63.43 -21.77
CA LYS A 66 -25.98 -62.31 -20.83
C LYS A 66 -25.80 -62.78 -19.40
N LEU A 67 -24.94 -62.09 -18.64
CA LEU A 67 -24.73 -62.32 -17.21
C LEU A 67 -25.20 -61.10 -16.42
N LEU A 68 -26.00 -61.34 -15.37
CA LEU A 68 -26.35 -60.37 -14.35
C LEU A 68 -25.45 -60.61 -13.14
N LEU A 69 -24.49 -59.72 -12.91
CA LEU A 69 -23.54 -59.81 -11.80
C LEU A 69 -23.94 -58.82 -10.70
N PRO A 70 -24.38 -59.27 -9.51
CA PRO A 70 -24.69 -58.36 -8.42
C PRO A 70 -23.44 -57.64 -7.90
N LEU A 71 -23.57 -56.33 -7.67
CA LEU A 71 -22.54 -55.46 -7.12
C LEU A 71 -22.89 -55.17 -5.65
N GLN A 72 -22.33 -55.97 -4.73
CA GLN A 72 -22.53 -55.85 -3.29
C GLN A 72 -21.18 -55.55 -2.63
N LEU A 73 -21.17 -54.56 -1.73
CA LEU A 73 -19.99 -54.18 -0.94
C LEU A 73 -20.37 -54.20 0.54
N GLN A 74 -19.67 -55.01 1.35
CA GLN A 74 -19.91 -55.12 2.80
C GLN A 74 -21.40 -55.39 3.12
N GLY A 75 -22.04 -56.27 2.35
CA GLY A 75 -23.45 -56.62 2.52
C GLY A 75 -24.45 -55.60 1.95
N ARG A 76 -24.02 -54.43 1.45
CA ARG A 76 -24.89 -53.42 0.84
C ARG A 76 -24.94 -53.56 -0.69
N MET A 77 -26.14 -53.75 -1.25
CA MET A 77 -26.36 -53.82 -2.70
C MET A 77 -26.29 -52.43 -3.35
N LEU A 78 -25.35 -52.26 -4.28
CA LEU A 78 -25.11 -51.01 -4.98
C LEU A 78 -25.69 -51.02 -6.40
N GLY A 79 -25.69 -52.17 -7.09
CA GLY A 79 -26.26 -52.28 -8.44
C GLY A 79 -26.07 -53.68 -9.04
N VAL A 80 -26.35 -53.83 -10.33
CA VAL A 80 -26.11 -55.06 -11.09
C VAL A 80 -25.32 -54.70 -12.35
N PHE A 81 -24.17 -55.34 -12.54
CA PHE A 81 -23.37 -55.24 -13.75
C PHE A 81 -23.90 -56.25 -14.78
N VAL A 82 -24.48 -55.76 -15.86
CA VAL A 82 -25.06 -56.58 -16.92
C VAL A 82 -24.03 -56.71 -18.03
N ALA A 83 -23.39 -57.87 -18.12
CA ALA A 83 -22.37 -58.14 -19.13
C ALA A 83 -22.96 -58.99 -20.26
N ARG A 84 -22.70 -58.62 -21.52
CA ARG A 84 -23.22 -59.31 -22.72
C ARG A 84 -22.09 -59.87 -23.58
N GLY A 85 -22.41 -60.92 -24.34
CA GLY A 85 -21.47 -61.57 -25.25
C GLY A 85 -20.46 -62.47 -24.56
N ILE A 86 -20.79 -62.97 -23.37
CA ILE A 86 -19.91 -63.84 -22.58
C ILE A 86 -19.98 -65.28 -23.12
N SER A 87 -18.85 -66.00 -23.07
CA SER A 87 -18.80 -67.44 -23.33
C SER A 87 -18.34 -68.19 -22.07
N LEU A 88 -19.27 -68.89 -21.40
CA LEU A 88 -19.00 -69.69 -20.20
C LEU A 88 -18.80 -71.19 -20.50
N ARG A 89 -18.39 -71.57 -21.72
CA ARG A 89 -18.13 -72.99 -22.07
C ARG A 89 -17.14 -73.61 -21.07
N GLY A 90 -17.60 -74.57 -20.26
CA GLY A 90 -16.81 -75.28 -19.25
C GLY A 90 -16.57 -74.55 -17.92
N ARG A 91 -17.09 -73.33 -17.71
CA ARG A 91 -16.80 -72.48 -16.53
C ARG A 91 -18.02 -72.17 -15.65
N ARG A 92 -19.11 -72.94 -15.76
CA ARG A 92 -20.35 -72.74 -14.97
C ARG A 92 -20.12 -72.83 -13.45
N GLY A 93 -19.15 -73.62 -13.01
CA GLY A 93 -18.78 -73.73 -11.59
C GLY A 93 -18.23 -72.43 -10.98
N MET A 94 -17.88 -71.43 -11.79
CA MET A 94 -17.40 -70.13 -11.30
C MET A 94 -18.54 -69.18 -10.89
N LEU A 95 -19.80 -69.45 -11.29
CA LEU A 95 -20.93 -68.53 -11.04
C LEU A 95 -21.09 -68.13 -9.55
N PRO A 96 -20.95 -69.04 -8.57
CA PRO A 96 -21.03 -68.67 -7.15
C PRO A 96 -19.87 -67.79 -6.65
N LEU A 97 -18.73 -67.81 -7.35
CA LEU A 97 -17.52 -67.04 -6.98
C LEU A 97 -17.53 -65.62 -7.57
N LEU A 98 -18.31 -65.38 -8.63
CA LEU A 98 -18.33 -64.09 -9.32
C LEU A 98 -18.79 -62.92 -8.43
N PRO A 99 -19.80 -63.04 -7.55
CA PRO A 99 -20.17 -61.97 -6.63
C PRO A 99 -19.00 -61.54 -5.71
N GLY A 100 -18.22 -62.50 -5.18
CA GLY A 100 -17.05 -62.18 -4.35
C GLY A 100 -15.93 -61.48 -5.14
N LEU A 101 -15.71 -61.87 -6.40
CA LEU A 101 -14.77 -61.15 -7.28
C LEU A 101 -15.28 -59.74 -7.65
N ALA A 102 -16.60 -59.59 -7.81
CA ALA A 102 -17.22 -58.28 -8.01
C ALA A 102 -17.07 -57.39 -6.77
N GLU A 103 -17.20 -57.95 -5.56
CA GLU A 103 -16.94 -57.24 -4.31
C GLU A 103 -15.49 -56.76 -4.22
N GLN A 104 -14.51 -57.59 -4.60
CA GLN A 104 -13.10 -57.15 -4.71
C GLN A 104 -12.90 -56.02 -5.74
N ALA A 105 -13.65 -56.05 -6.84
CA ALA A 105 -13.65 -54.96 -7.82
C ALA A 105 -14.20 -53.65 -7.22
N LEU A 106 -15.24 -53.75 -6.39
CA LEU A 106 -15.84 -52.64 -5.64
C LEU A 106 -14.93 -52.13 -4.51
N GLU A 107 -14.22 -53.02 -3.82
CA GLU A 107 -13.18 -52.63 -2.84
C GLU A 107 -12.06 -51.84 -3.51
N LYS A 108 -11.61 -52.28 -4.70
CA LYS A 108 -10.63 -51.52 -5.49
C LYS A 108 -11.17 -50.13 -5.87
N LEU A 109 -12.43 -50.02 -6.27
CA LEU A 109 -13.10 -48.73 -6.54
C LEU A 109 -13.23 -47.87 -5.28
N TYR A 110 -13.54 -48.49 -4.15
CA TYR A 110 -13.62 -47.83 -2.85
C TYR A 110 -12.26 -47.26 -2.43
N LEU A 111 -11.20 -48.06 -2.52
CA LEU A 111 -9.82 -47.62 -2.26
C LEU A 111 -9.38 -46.52 -3.25
N TYR A 112 -9.77 -46.63 -4.52
CA TYR A 112 -9.54 -45.58 -5.50
C TYR A 112 -10.25 -44.28 -5.08
N LYS A 113 -11.53 -44.33 -4.70
CA LYS A 113 -12.29 -43.17 -4.20
C LYS A 113 -11.61 -42.57 -2.98
N MET A 114 -11.20 -43.39 -2.00
CA MET A 114 -10.46 -42.93 -0.83
C MET A 114 -9.16 -42.20 -1.20
N SER A 115 -8.43 -42.70 -2.21
CA SER A 115 -7.18 -42.08 -2.65
C SER A 115 -7.35 -40.68 -3.26
N ILE A 116 -8.54 -40.37 -3.76
CA ILE A 116 -8.87 -39.08 -4.39
C ILE A 116 -9.74 -38.18 -3.52
N THR A 117 -10.11 -38.60 -2.31
CA THR A 117 -10.93 -37.82 -1.37
C THR A 117 -10.21 -37.50 -0.07
N ASP A 118 -10.56 -36.36 0.56
CA ASP A 118 -10.16 -35.99 1.90
C ASP A 118 -10.91 -36.83 2.95
N PRO A 119 -10.21 -37.48 3.91
CA PRO A 119 -10.85 -38.40 4.85
C PRO A 119 -11.83 -37.73 5.82
N ALA A 120 -11.59 -36.47 6.18
CA ALA A 120 -12.42 -35.73 7.13
C ALA A 120 -13.72 -35.23 6.50
N THR A 121 -13.64 -34.62 5.31
CA THR A 121 -14.80 -34.01 4.65
C THR A 121 -15.48 -34.92 3.63
N GLY A 122 -14.78 -35.92 3.09
CA GLY A 122 -15.25 -36.76 1.98
C GLY A 122 -15.22 -36.06 0.61
N LEU A 123 -14.73 -34.81 0.55
CA LEU A 123 -14.58 -34.03 -0.68
C LEU A 123 -13.38 -34.48 -1.49
N PHE A 124 -13.30 -34.11 -2.77
CA PHE A 124 -12.13 -34.43 -3.59
C PHE A 124 -10.85 -33.75 -3.07
N SER A 125 -9.72 -34.44 -3.24
CA SER A 125 -8.42 -33.94 -2.83
C SER A 125 -7.91 -32.87 -3.80
N ARG A 126 -7.02 -32.01 -3.30
CA ARG A 126 -6.32 -31.02 -4.13
C ARG A 126 -5.61 -31.64 -5.34
N GLN A 127 -5.06 -32.84 -5.18
CA GLN A 127 -4.34 -33.52 -6.25
C GLN A 127 -5.29 -33.98 -7.36
N TYR A 128 -6.45 -34.51 -7.00
CA TYR A 128 -7.49 -34.88 -7.95
C TYR A 128 -8.03 -33.67 -8.71
N LEU A 129 -8.33 -32.57 -8.00
CA LEU A 129 -8.75 -31.31 -8.60
C LEU A 129 -7.76 -30.83 -9.67
N LYS A 130 -6.45 -30.85 -9.36
CA LYS A 130 -5.42 -30.45 -10.32
C LYS A 130 -5.44 -31.34 -11.58
N GLN A 131 -5.57 -32.65 -11.41
CA GLN A 131 -5.64 -33.59 -12.53
C GLN A 131 -6.89 -33.37 -13.39
N ALA A 132 -8.04 -33.09 -12.77
CA ALA A 132 -9.27 -32.77 -13.47
C ALA A 132 -9.14 -31.49 -14.31
N ILE A 133 -8.53 -30.43 -13.74
CA ILE A 133 -8.26 -29.20 -14.48
C ILE A 133 -7.31 -29.47 -15.65
N CYS A 134 -6.24 -30.27 -15.48
CA CYS A 134 -5.35 -30.62 -16.58
C CYS A 134 -6.09 -31.31 -17.74
N ARG A 135 -6.94 -32.30 -17.43
CA ARG A 135 -7.75 -33.00 -18.45
C ARG A 135 -8.68 -32.03 -19.18
N GLU A 136 -9.30 -31.10 -18.46
CA GLU A 136 -10.19 -30.12 -19.07
C GLU A 136 -9.43 -29.13 -19.97
N VAL A 137 -8.22 -28.69 -19.57
CA VAL A 137 -7.36 -27.89 -20.46
C VAL A 137 -7.02 -28.65 -21.74
N GLU A 138 -6.70 -29.94 -21.65
CA GLU A 138 -6.42 -30.79 -22.82
C GLU A 138 -7.62 -30.82 -23.77
N LEU A 139 -8.82 -31.10 -23.25
CA LEU A 139 -10.07 -31.11 -24.03
C LEU A 139 -10.35 -29.75 -24.69
N ILE A 140 -10.18 -28.65 -23.95
CA ILE A 140 -10.37 -27.30 -24.48
C ILE A 140 -9.36 -27.02 -25.59
N ARG A 141 -8.08 -27.41 -25.45
CA ARG A 141 -7.06 -27.23 -26.49
C ARG A 141 -7.33 -28.05 -27.73
N GLU A 142 -7.84 -29.27 -27.59
CA GLU A 142 -8.22 -30.12 -28.72
C GLU A 142 -9.33 -29.48 -29.55
N CYS A 143 -10.27 -28.77 -28.91
CA CYS A 143 -11.31 -28.03 -29.62
C CYS A 143 -10.77 -26.88 -30.51
N PHE A 144 -9.57 -26.36 -30.23
CA PHE A 144 -8.95 -25.26 -30.99
C PHE A 144 -7.93 -25.71 -32.05
N ARG A 145 -7.65 -27.01 -32.18
CA ARG A 145 -6.78 -27.50 -33.26
C ARG A 145 -7.55 -27.49 -34.58
N PRO A 146 -7.02 -26.89 -35.68
CA PRO A 146 -7.65 -27.04 -36.98
C PRO A 146 -7.69 -28.53 -37.32
N ALA A 147 -8.85 -29.02 -37.75
CA ALA A 147 -8.98 -30.39 -38.22
C ALA A 147 -8.02 -30.60 -39.39
N GLY A 148 -6.88 -31.25 -39.12
CA GLY A 148 -5.98 -31.73 -40.16
C GLY A 148 -6.66 -32.88 -40.90
N ASP A 149 -6.50 -32.88 -42.23
CA ASP A 149 -7.04 -33.88 -43.15
C ASP A 149 -6.96 -35.32 -42.62
N GLY A 150 -8.11 -35.99 -42.60
CA GLY A 150 -8.22 -37.44 -42.63
C GLY A 150 -8.09 -38.17 -41.29
N CYS A 151 -9.12 -38.10 -40.44
CA CYS A 151 -9.76 -39.31 -39.88
C CYS A 151 -11.01 -38.94 -39.07
N CYS A 152 -12.18 -39.29 -39.61
CA CYS A 152 -13.39 -39.50 -38.81
C CYS A 152 -13.24 -40.85 -38.10
N ASP A 153 -13.23 -40.85 -36.77
CA ASP A 153 -14.01 -41.79 -35.95
C ASP A 153 -13.68 -41.59 -34.46
N ILE A 154 -14.39 -40.65 -33.83
CA ILE A 154 -14.78 -40.80 -32.44
C ILE A 154 -16.29 -40.63 -32.44
N ASN A 155 -17.00 -41.67 -32.03
CA ASN A 155 -18.47 -41.73 -31.93
C ASN A 155 -19.07 -40.43 -31.36
N ALA A 156 -19.42 -39.53 -32.27
CA ALA A 156 -20.08 -38.26 -32.02
C ALA A 156 -21.60 -38.45 -31.82
N SER A 157 -22.01 -39.55 -31.20
CA SER A 157 -23.42 -39.88 -30.94
C SER A 157 -23.78 -39.84 -29.44
N ALA A 158 -22.90 -39.35 -28.58
CA ALA A 158 -23.18 -39.15 -27.14
C ALA A 158 -22.99 -37.69 -26.66
N VAL A 159 -22.64 -36.76 -27.55
CA VAL A 159 -22.44 -35.34 -27.19
C VAL A 159 -23.73 -34.55 -27.42
N GLN A 160 -24.79 -34.94 -26.71
CA GLN A 160 -25.95 -34.07 -26.44
C GLN A 160 -25.68 -33.31 -25.14
N GLY A 161 -24.87 -32.26 -25.24
CA GLY A 161 -24.54 -31.36 -24.16
C GLY A 161 -23.49 -30.40 -24.66
N GLY A 162 -23.87 -29.16 -24.93
CA GLY A 162 -22.98 -28.14 -25.50
C GLY A 162 -21.73 -27.97 -24.64
N TYR A 163 -20.61 -28.51 -25.09
CA TYR A 163 -19.31 -28.21 -24.50
C TYR A 163 -18.99 -26.74 -24.81
N HIS A 164 -19.13 -25.89 -23.81
CA HIS A 164 -18.52 -24.57 -23.85
C HIS A 164 -17.01 -24.76 -23.68
N ALA A 165 -16.21 -24.21 -24.58
CA ALA A 165 -14.74 -24.23 -24.51
C ALA A 165 -14.20 -23.32 -23.39
N CYS A 166 -14.73 -23.48 -22.19
CA CYS A 166 -14.38 -22.75 -21.00
C CYS A 166 -14.57 -23.60 -19.74
N MET A 167 -13.87 -23.26 -18.69
CA MET A 167 -14.08 -23.85 -17.36
C MET A 167 -13.91 -22.79 -16.30
N GLY A 168 -14.50 -23.04 -15.14
CA GLY A 168 -14.52 -22.13 -14.01
C GLY A 168 -14.07 -22.78 -12.72
N VAL A 169 -13.36 -22.00 -11.90
CA VAL A 169 -12.96 -22.40 -10.54
C VAL A 169 -13.44 -21.33 -9.56
N VAL A 170 -14.03 -21.75 -8.45
CA VAL A 170 -14.42 -20.87 -7.33
C VAL A 170 -13.77 -21.37 -6.05
N THR A 171 -12.88 -20.57 -5.47
CA THR A 171 -12.21 -20.86 -4.19
C THR A 171 -12.89 -20.08 -3.07
N PHE A 172 -13.11 -20.74 -1.94
CA PHE A 172 -13.73 -20.22 -0.73
C PHE A 172 -12.72 -20.26 0.42
N ALA A 173 -12.58 -19.13 1.12
CA ALA A 173 -11.75 -19.00 2.31
C ALA A 173 -12.56 -18.43 3.48
N PHE A 174 -12.09 -18.69 4.70
CA PHE A 174 -12.75 -18.28 5.93
C PHE A 174 -11.80 -17.48 6.81
N ASP A 175 -11.98 -16.16 6.87
CA ASP A 175 -11.06 -15.26 7.57
C ASP A 175 -11.14 -15.42 9.10
N SER A 176 -12.32 -15.75 9.62
CA SER A 176 -12.57 -15.86 11.05
C SER A 176 -12.24 -17.24 11.65
N MET A 177 -11.77 -18.21 10.86
CA MET A 177 -11.50 -19.56 11.36
C MET A 177 -10.38 -19.58 12.41
N LYS A 178 -9.38 -18.70 12.29
CA LYS A 178 -8.32 -18.54 13.29
C LYS A 178 -8.86 -18.14 14.67
N HIS A 179 -9.92 -17.33 14.71
CA HIS A 179 -10.58 -16.95 15.96
C HIS A 179 -11.37 -18.12 16.54
N VAL A 180 -12.07 -18.88 15.71
CA VAL A 180 -12.79 -20.09 16.15
C VAL A 180 -11.83 -21.09 16.80
N ILE A 181 -10.67 -21.35 16.19
CA ILE A 181 -9.66 -22.27 16.74
C ILE A 181 -9.13 -21.76 18.09
N ARG A 182 -8.86 -20.46 18.20
CA ARG A 182 -8.34 -19.86 19.44
C ARG A 182 -9.37 -19.94 20.57
N ASP A 183 -10.64 -19.70 20.28
CA ASP A 183 -11.67 -19.50 21.28
C ASP A 183 -12.41 -20.82 21.63
N TYR A 184 -12.51 -21.77 20.69
CA TYR A 184 -13.27 -23.03 20.81
C TYR A 184 -12.46 -24.31 20.52
N GLY A 185 -11.20 -24.20 20.06
CA GLY A 185 -10.31 -25.34 19.82
C GLY A 185 -10.40 -25.99 18.44
N PHE A 186 -9.50 -26.93 18.17
CA PHE A 186 -9.35 -27.58 16.86
C PHE A 186 -10.46 -28.56 16.50
N ILE A 187 -10.94 -29.35 17.47
CA ILE A 187 -12.01 -30.35 17.23
C ILE A 187 -13.29 -29.66 16.79
N PHE A 188 -13.69 -28.59 17.49
CA PHE A 188 -14.85 -27.79 17.11
C PHE A 188 -14.70 -27.13 15.74
N ALA A 189 -13.50 -26.65 15.41
CA ALA A 189 -13.21 -26.10 14.09
C ALA A 189 -13.29 -27.16 12.98
N ASP A 190 -12.90 -28.41 13.25
CA ASP A 190 -13.02 -29.54 12.31
C ASP A 190 -14.50 -29.90 12.08
N ASP A 191 -15.31 -29.97 13.14
CA ASP A 191 -16.76 -30.21 13.03
C ASP A 191 -17.46 -29.12 12.22
N LEU A 192 -17.10 -27.86 12.46
CA LEU A 192 -17.59 -26.73 11.68
C LEU A 192 -17.14 -26.81 10.22
N THR A 193 -15.92 -27.25 9.96
CA THR A 193 -15.38 -27.46 8.60
C THR A 193 -16.15 -28.52 7.84
N VAL A 194 -16.55 -29.61 8.50
CA VAL A 194 -17.41 -30.65 7.92
C VAL A 194 -18.79 -30.09 7.55
N MET A 195 -19.41 -29.29 8.43
CA MET A 195 -20.71 -28.65 8.16
C MET A 195 -20.63 -27.65 6.99
N LEU A 196 -19.54 -26.89 6.89
CA LEU A 196 -19.29 -25.98 5.76
C LEU A 196 -19.10 -26.75 4.45
N ALA A 197 -18.39 -27.88 4.48
CA ALA A 197 -18.21 -28.77 3.32
C ALA A 197 -19.55 -29.30 2.79
N ASP A 198 -20.43 -29.80 3.68
CA ASP A 198 -21.76 -30.29 3.31
C ASP A 198 -22.63 -29.20 2.69
N THR A 199 -22.58 -28.00 3.27
CA THR A 199 -23.30 -26.83 2.75
C THR A 199 -22.82 -26.45 1.35
N LEU A 200 -21.50 -26.52 1.11
CA LEU A 200 -20.93 -26.19 -0.19
C LEU A 200 -21.28 -27.24 -1.26
N VAL A 201 -21.30 -28.53 -0.90
CA VAL A 201 -21.75 -29.60 -1.80
C VAL A 201 -23.21 -29.41 -2.19
N ALA A 202 -24.08 -29.04 -1.24
CA ALA A 202 -25.49 -28.76 -1.53
C ALA A 202 -25.70 -27.56 -2.47
N CYS A 203 -24.76 -26.61 -2.49
CA CYS A 203 -24.80 -25.45 -3.38
C CYS A 203 -24.24 -25.74 -4.79
N ALA A 204 -23.41 -26.77 -4.94
CA ALA A 204 -22.71 -27.05 -6.19
C ALA A 204 -23.67 -27.61 -7.26
N PRO A 205 -23.57 -27.16 -8.53
CA PRO A 205 -24.36 -27.75 -9.61
C PRO A 205 -23.93 -29.19 -9.90
N GLU A 206 -24.81 -30.00 -10.49
CA GLU A 206 -24.55 -31.43 -10.76
C GLU A 206 -23.31 -31.68 -11.65
N SER A 207 -22.98 -30.74 -12.53
CA SER A 207 -21.79 -30.84 -13.38
C SER A 207 -20.49 -30.49 -12.66
N ALA A 208 -20.55 -29.91 -11.47
CA ALA A 208 -19.40 -29.46 -10.69
C ALA A 208 -19.09 -30.43 -9.55
N PHE A 209 -17.85 -30.36 -9.07
CA PHE A 209 -17.48 -31.04 -7.83
C PHE A 209 -16.69 -30.12 -6.90
N VAL A 210 -16.76 -30.44 -5.61
CA VAL A 210 -16.14 -29.68 -4.54
C VAL A 210 -14.89 -30.41 -4.04
N SER A 211 -13.83 -29.66 -3.82
CA SER A 211 -12.54 -30.17 -3.34
C SER A 211 -12.06 -29.40 -2.11
N ARG A 212 -11.35 -30.07 -1.21
CA ARG A 212 -10.60 -29.43 -0.13
C ARG A 212 -9.18 -29.14 -0.61
N THR A 213 -8.83 -27.86 -0.70
CA THR A 213 -7.54 -27.39 -1.26
C THR A 213 -6.54 -26.91 -0.22
N GLY A 214 -7.00 -26.69 1.02
CA GLY A 214 -6.19 -26.41 2.20
C GLY A 214 -6.95 -26.75 3.48
N ASP A 215 -6.39 -26.42 4.64
CA ASP A 215 -6.97 -26.80 5.93
C ASP A 215 -8.40 -26.28 6.09
N TYR A 216 -8.63 -25.02 5.72
CA TYR A 216 -9.95 -24.36 5.73
C TYR A 216 -10.21 -23.65 4.39
N GLU A 217 -9.79 -24.28 3.30
CA GLU A 217 -9.99 -23.74 1.95
C GLU A 217 -10.67 -24.79 1.08
N PHE A 218 -11.77 -24.39 0.46
CA PHE A 218 -12.52 -25.24 -0.46
C PHE A 218 -12.51 -24.64 -1.85
N THR A 219 -12.53 -25.50 -2.86
CA THR A 219 -12.60 -25.07 -4.25
C THR A 219 -13.64 -25.89 -5.01
N VAL A 220 -14.55 -25.21 -5.70
CA VAL A 220 -15.52 -25.80 -6.60
C VAL A 220 -15.00 -25.68 -8.03
N PHE A 221 -14.94 -26.81 -8.72
CA PHE A 221 -14.59 -26.89 -10.14
C PHE A 221 -15.84 -27.05 -10.98
N ILE A 222 -15.99 -26.21 -12.00
CA ILE A 222 -17.15 -26.18 -12.90
C ILE A 222 -16.66 -26.41 -14.34
N PRO A 223 -16.72 -27.65 -14.86
CA PRO A 223 -16.56 -27.94 -16.28
C PRO A 223 -17.58 -27.13 -17.09
N GLY A 224 -17.16 -26.52 -18.21
CA GLY A 224 -18.04 -25.63 -18.99
C GLY A 224 -18.40 -24.30 -18.30
N GLY A 225 -17.80 -24.00 -17.14
CA GLY A 225 -18.17 -22.86 -16.30
C GLY A 225 -17.79 -21.50 -16.89
N THR A 226 -18.78 -20.63 -17.12
CA THR A 226 -18.57 -19.23 -17.50
C THR A 226 -18.31 -18.34 -16.28
N VAL A 227 -17.70 -17.17 -16.49
CA VAL A 227 -17.51 -16.14 -15.44
C VAL A 227 -18.83 -15.81 -14.71
N THR A 228 -19.94 -15.74 -15.46
CA THR A 228 -21.28 -15.50 -14.90
C THR A 228 -21.77 -16.65 -14.01
N ALA A 229 -21.52 -17.90 -14.41
CA ALA A 229 -21.88 -19.08 -13.62
C ALA A 229 -21.06 -19.13 -12.31
N CYS A 230 -19.75 -18.89 -12.40
CA CYS A 230 -18.87 -18.78 -11.24
C CYS A 230 -19.31 -17.69 -10.26
N ARG A 231 -19.63 -16.48 -10.77
CA ARG A 231 -20.08 -15.37 -9.93
C ARG A 231 -21.40 -15.69 -9.23
N LYS A 232 -22.35 -16.31 -9.94
CA LYS A 232 -23.66 -16.68 -9.38
C LYS A 232 -23.49 -17.72 -8.27
N LEU A 233 -22.71 -18.78 -8.53
CA LEU A 233 -22.41 -19.81 -7.54
C LEU A 233 -21.71 -19.23 -6.32
N ALA A 234 -20.67 -18.41 -6.52
CA ALA A 234 -19.92 -17.78 -5.43
C ALA A 234 -20.82 -16.94 -4.52
N LYS A 235 -21.70 -16.10 -5.09
CA LYS A 235 -22.64 -15.27 -4.31
C LYS A 235 -23.64 -16.12 -3.52
N GLN A 236 -24.19 -17.17 -4.13
CA GLN A 236 -25.12 -18.07 -3.47
C GLN A 236 -24.43 -18.84 -2.34
N ALA A 237 -23.31 -19.50 -2.62
CA ALA A 237 -22.58 -20.29 -1.65
C ALA A 237 -22.05 -19.46 -0.48
N VAL A 238 -21.52 -18.24 -0.71
CA VAL A 238 -21.10 -17.35 0.39
C VAL A 238 -22.26 -16.98 1.30
N ARG A 239 -23.46 -16.74 0.75
CA ARG A 239 -24.65 -16.45 1.56
C ARG A 239 -25.02 -17.61 2.48
N GLU A 240 -25.05 -18.83 1.94
CA GLU A 240 -25.38 -20.04 2.70
C GLU A 240 -24.29 -20.38 3.73
N LEU A 241 -23.02 -20.33 3.34
CA LEU A 241 -21.88 -20.60 4.24
C LEU A 241 -21.85 -19.63 5.45
N ARG A 242 -22.21 -18.36 5.24
CA ARG A 242 -22.31 -17.37 6.33
C ARG A 242 -23.53 -17.55 7.22
N ALA A 243 -24.53 -18.34 6.80
CA ALA A 243 -25.69 -18.68 7.61
C ALA A 243 -25.43 -19.90 8.52
N VAL A 244 -24.39 -20.68 8.23
CA VAL A 244 -24.00 -21.86 9.03
C VAL A 244 -23.66 -21.45 10.47
N ARG A 245 -24.33 -22.08 11.44
CA ARG A 245 -24.08 -21.90 12.87
C ARG A 245 -23.94 -23.26 13.54
N LEU A 246 -22.83 -23.48 14.22
CA LEU A 246 -22.59 -24.65 15.07
C LEU A 246 -22.69 -24.22 16.54
N VAL A 247 -23.40 -24.98 17.35
CA VAL A 247 -23.57 -24.71 18.78
C VAL A 247 -22.44 -25.39 19.55
N HIS A 248 -21.70 -24.64 20.37
CA HIS A 248 -20.67 -25.21 21.23
C HIS A 248 -21.29 -25.85 22.47
N GLU A 249 -20.97 -27.13 22.74
CA GLU A 249 -21.66 -27.95 23.74
C GLU A 249 -21.54 -27.41 25.18
N LEU A 250 -20.43 -26.75 25.52
CA LEU A 250 -20.19 -26.26 26.89
C LEU A 250 -20.64 -24.81 27.12
N THR A 251 -20.63 -23.97 26.08
CA THR A 251 -20.91 -22.53 26.20
C THR A 251 -22.28 -22.14 25.64
N GLU A 252 -22.94 -23.05 24.92
CA GLU A 252 -24.18 -22.82 24.16
C GLU A 252 -24.08 -21.71 23.09
N ASP A 253 -22.87 -21.23 22.80
CA ASP A 253 -22.63 -20.19 21.80
C ASP A 253 -22.93 -20.71 20.39
N LYS A 254 -23.61 -19.89 19.59
CA LYS A 254 -23.82 -20.12 18.15
C LYS A 254 -22.67 -19.53 17.35
N VAL A 255 -21.68 -20.35 17.04
CA VAL A 255 -20.46 -19.94 16.33
C VAL A 255 -20.63 -20.10 14.83
N GLY A 256 -20.18 -19.10 14.06
CA GLY A 256 -20.19 -19.15 12.59
C GLY A 256 -18.94 -18.47 12.02
N VAL A 257 -18.79 -18.52 10.69
CA VAL A 257 -17.63 -17.95 10.00
C VAL A 257 -17.98 -16.92 8.94
N ASN A 258 -17.06 -15.97 8.74
CA ASN A 258 -17.09 -15.06 7.62
C ASN A 258 -16.45 -15.75 6.40
N ALA A 259 -17.29 -16.20 5.48
CA ALA A 259 -16.85 -16.74 4.19
C ALA A 259 -16.63 -15.63 3.16
N CYS A 260 -15.56 -15.76 2.39
CA CYS A 260 -15.25 -14.97 1.18
C CYS A 260 -14.97 -15.93 0.02
N ALA A 261 -15.19 -15.47 -1.22
CA ALA A 261 -14.96 -16.30 -2.40
C ALA A 261 -14.25 -15.54 -3.53
N GLY A 262 -13.34 -16.24 -4.20
CA GLY A 262 -12.64 -15.81 -5.39
C GLY A 262 -12.90 -16.75 -6.55
N TYR A 263 -13.08 -16.23 -7.76
CA TYR A 263 -13.24 -17.07 -8.95
C TYR A 263 -12.32 -16.66 -10.10
N ALA A 264 -11.98 -17.64 -10.92
CA ALA A 264 -11.24 -17.47 -12.16
C ALA A 264 -11.79 -18.41 -13.26
N ALA A 265 -11.73 -17.99 -14.51
CA ALA A 265 -12.19 -18.73 -15.67
C ALA A 265 -11.07 -18.91 -16.71
N TYR A 266 -11.02 -20.08 -17.31
CA TYR A 266 -10.14 -20.40 -18.43
C TYR A 266 -10.97 -20.53 -19.70
N PRO A 267 -10.54 -20.04 -20.87
CA PRO A 267 -9.27 -19.33 -21.14
C PRO A 267 -9.31 -17.82 -20.84
N GLN A 268 -10.46 -17.27 -20.43
CA GLN A 268 -10.69 -15.82 -20.36
C GLN A 268 -9.72 -15.04 -19.47
N ASP A 269 -9.30 -15.61 -18.33
CA ASP A 269 -8.36 -14.96 -17.43
C ASP A 269 -6.89 -15.22 -17.79
N PHE A 270 -6.58 -15.87 -18.92
CA PHE A 270 -5.22 -16.20 -19.35
C PHE A 270 -4.73 -15.28 -20.48
N GLU A 271 -3.43 -14.99 -20.46
CA GLU A 271 -2.75 -14.14 -21.44
C GLU A 271 -1.83 -14.98 -22.34
N GLY A 272 -1.51 -14.48 -23.54
CA GLY A 272 -0.81 -15.20 -24.63
C GLY A 272 0.30 -16.17 -24.17
N TYR A 273 1.33 -15.67 -23.49
CA TYR A 273 2.47 -16.49 -23.05
C TYR A 273 2.11 -17.55 -21.99
N LEU A 274 1.01 -17.38 -21.26
CA LEU A 274 0.56 -18.36 -20.27
C LEU A 274 -0.03 -19.62 -20.92
N PHE A 275 -0.52 -19.51 -22.16
CA PHE A 275 -1.01 -20.65 -22.94
C PHE A 275 0.12 -21.56 -23.44
N GLU A 276 1.34 -21.04 -23.55
CA GLU A 276 2.52 -21.79 -23.99
C GLU A 276 3.14 -22.64 -22.86
N ARG A 277 2.77 -22.37 -21.60
CA ARG A 277 3.28 -23.11 -20.44
C ARG A 277 2.74 -24.53 -20.39
N GLU A 278 3.43 -25.38 -19.63
CA GLU A 278 3.00 -26.76 -19.38
C GLU A 278 1.58 -26.79 -18.80
N ILE A 279 0.75 -27.75 -19.23
CA ILE A 279 -0.66 -27.86 -18.81
C ILE A 279 -0.78 -27.94 -17.28
N SER A 280 0.15 -28.67 -16.65
CA SER A 280 0.19 -28.80 -15.19
C SER A 280 0.50 -27.48 -14.46
N GLU A 281 1.17 -26.53 -15.14
CA GLU A 281 1.42 -25.19 -14.67
C GLU A 281 0.20 -24.29 -14.89
N GLN A 282 -0.45 -24.37 -16.05
CA GLN A 282 -1.71 -23.68 -16.32
C GLN A 282 -2.78 -24.01 -15.27
N ALA A 283 -2.93 -25.29 -14.91
CA ALA A 283 -3.85 -25.72 -13.86
C ALA A 283 -3.54 -25.06 -12.49
N ARG A 284 -2.25 -24.98 -12.12
CA ARG A 284 -1.84 -24.31 -10.87
C ARG A 284 -2.08 -22.81 -10.93
N LEU A 285 -1.85 -22.18 -12.09
CA LEU A 285 -2.09 -20.75 -12.28
C LEU A 285 -3.57 -20.41 -12.16
N LEU A 286 -4.48 -21.22 -12.72
CA LEU A 286 -5.92 -21.01 -12.59
C LEU A 286 -6.36 -21.04 -11.11
N LEU A 287 -5.91 -22.06 -10.37
CA LEU A 287 -6.16 -22.16 -8.93
C LEU A 287 -5.56 -20.97 -8.15
N ARG A 288 -4.33 -20.57 -8.50
CA ARG A 288 -3.66 -19.41 -7.88
C ARG A 288 -4.44 -18.13 -8.12
N LYS A 289 -4.96 -17.91 -9.33
CA LYS A 289 -5.78 -16.74 -9.68
C LYS A 289 -7.07 -16.66 -8.87
N ALA A 290 -7.79 -17.78 -8.74
CA ALA A 290 -8.99 -17.86 -7.90
C ALA A 290 -8.66 -17.59 -6.42
N ARG A 291 -7.56 -18.13 -5.90
CA ARG A 291 -7.10 -17.89 -4.53
C ARG A 291 -6.73 -16.43 -4.26
N ILE A 292 -5.99 -15.78 -5.18
CA ILE A 292 -5.66 -14.34 -5.06
C ILE A 292 -6.94 -13.51 -5.01
N ALA A 293 -7.92 -13.80 -5.88
CA ALA A 293 -9.20 -13.12 -5.85
C ALA A 293 -9.93 -13.31 -4.51
N SER A 294 -9.90 -14.52 -3.93
CA SER A 294 -10.51 -14.80 -2.63
C SER A 294 -9.86 -14.00 -1.50
N GLY A 295 -8.53 -13.87 -1.50
CA GLY A 295 -7.82 -13.07 -0.51
C GLY A 295 -8.22 -11.59 -0.54
N ILE A 296 -8.33 -11.01 -1.74
CA ILE A 296 -8.77 -9.61 -1.92
C ILE A 296 -10.23 -9.43 -1.47
N ALA A 297 -11.09 -10.42 -1.69
CA ALA A 297 -12.47 -10.41 -1.20
C ALA A 297 -12.54 -10.39 0.34
N GLY A 298 -11.65 -11.13 1.01
CA GLY A 298 -11.52 -11.12 2.47
C GLY A 298 -11.13 -9.75 3.02
N GLU A 299 -10.11 -9.12 2.44
CA GLU A 299 -9.65 -7.79 2.87
C GLU A 299 -10.69 -6.68 2.68
N LYS A 300 -11.43 -6.68 1.55
CA LYS A 300 -12.50 -5.69 1.28
C LYS A 300 -13.64 -5.74 2.30
N SER A 301 -13.82 -6.89 2.94
CA SER A 301 -14.97 -7.13 3.80
C SER A 301 -14.90 -6.48 5.19
N VAL A 302 -13.74 -5.92 5.54
CA VAL A 302 -13.49 -5.23 6.81
C VAL A 302 -14.02 -3.77 6.78
N GLY A 303 -14.44 -3.24 5.62
CA GLY A 303 -15.00 -1.89 5.46
C GLY A 303 -16.35 -1.88 4.71
N GLU A 304 -17.16 -0.83 4.93
CA GLU A 304 -18.62 -0.72 4.74
C GLU A 304 -19.23 -0.96 3.33
N ALA A 305 -18.48 -1.48 2.34
CA ALA A 305 -19.02 -1.96 1.06
C ALA A 305 -18.81 -3.47 0.92
N LEU A 306 -19.83 -4.23 1.35
CA LEU A 306 -19.81 -5.67 1.60
C LEU A 306 -19.91 -6.50 0.30
N GLU A 307 -18.89 -6.49 -0.57
CA GLU A 307 -18.78 -7.48 -1.67
C GLU A 307 -17.77 -8.58 -1.31
N TYR A 308 -18.28 -9.69 -0.74
CA TYR A 308 -17.50 -10.86 -0.31
C TYR A 308 -17.09 -11.81 -1.45
N VAL A 309 -17.26 -11.38 -2.70
CA VAL A 309 -17.04 -12.19 -3.90
C VAL A 309 -16.24 -11.38 -4.91
N MET A 310 -15.09 -11.90 -5.32
CA MET A 310 -14.19 -11.23 -6.25
C MET A 310 -13.86 -12.14 -7.45
N GLY A 311 -13.89 -11.57 -8.65
CA GLY A 311 -13.41 -12.24 -9.85
C GLY A 311 -11.98 -11.82 -10.17
N TYR A 312 -11.14 -12.72 -10.67
CA TYR A 312 -9.76 -12.38 -11.03
C TYR A 312 -9.70 -11.23 -12.05
N ASN A 313 -10.54 -11.28 -13.11
CA ASN A 313 -10.68 -10.22 -14.11
C ASN A 313 -11.09 -8.84 -13.53
N ARG A 314 -11.70 -8.79 -12.34
CA ARG A 314 -12.12 -7.54 -11.70
C ARG A 314 -11.01 -6.91 -10.84
N ILE A 315 -9.93 -7.63 -10.53
CA ILE A 315 -8.91 -7.18 -9.58
C ILE A 315 -8.28 -5.86 -10.00
N LEU A 316 -7.92 -5.71 -11.27
CA LEU A 316 -7.33 -4.48 -11.77
C LEU A 316 -8.34 -3.31 -11.77
N VAL A 317 -9.62 -3.60 -11.98
CA VAL A 317 -10.67 -2.58 -12.10
C VAL A 317 -11.10 -2.03 -10.75
N GLU A 318 -11.20 -2.86 -9.72
CA GLU A 318 -11.81 -2.44 -8.43
C GLU A 318 -11.11 -3.04 -7.21
N GLY A 319 -10.09 -3.87 -7.38
CA GLY A 319 -9.43 -4.62 -6.30
C GLY A 319 -8.18 -3.96 -5.73
N GLY A 320 -7.65 -2.91 -6.37
CA GLY A 320 -6.42 -2.25 -5.93
C GLY A 320 -6.66 -1.23 -4.82
N LYS A 321 -5.65 -1.06 -3.96
CA LYS A 321 -5.58 0.02 -2.97
C LYS A 321 -4.17 0.59 -2.87
N VAL A 322 -4.07 1.80 -2.34
CA VAL A 322 -2.80 2.40 -1.91
C VAL A 322 -2.40 1.77 -0.58
N LEU A 323 -1.16 1.27 -0.52
CA LEU A 323 -0.59 0.65 0.68
C LEU A 323 0.20 1.66 1.50
N GLU A 324 1.01 2.48 0.83
CA GLU A 324 1.92 3.43 1.48
C GLU A 324 2.19 4.62 0.56
N THR A 325 2.35 5.80 1.14
CA THR A 325 2.78 7.01 0.44
C THR A 325 4.28 7.19 0.60
N MET A 326 4.99 7.42 -0.50
CA MET A 326 6.43 7.59 -0.53
C MET A 326 6.82 9.03 -0.91
N PRO A 327 8.07 9.46 -0.62
CA PRO A 327 8.61 10.73 -1.10
C PRO A 327 8.58 10.84 -2.64
N MET A 328 8.68 12.07 -3.15
CA MET A 328 8.74 12.38 -4.59
C MET A 328 7.48 11.96 -5.37
N SER A 329 6.28 12.19 -4.82
CA SER A 329 5.01 11.90 -5.50
C SER A 329 4.88 10.44 -5.92
N ARG A 330 5.37 9.51 -5.10
CA ARG A 330 5.27 8.07 -5.34
C ARG A 330 4.36 7.41 -4.33
N VAL A 331 3.71 6.33 -4.73
CA VAL A 331 2.87 5.51 -3.86
C VAL A 331 3.11 4.04 -4.13
N MET A 332 3.09 3.24 -3.07
CA MET A 332 3.08 1.78 -3.18
C MET A 332 1.63 1.31 -3.28
N VAL A 333 1.32 0.46 -4.25
CA VAL A 333 -0.02 -0.07 -4.46
C VAL A 333 -0.08 -1.58 -4.34
N SER A 334 -1.26 -2.10 -4.00
CA SER A 334 -1.49 -3.53 -3.77
C SER A 334 -1.58 -4.37 -5.04
N LEU A 335 -1.49 -3.78 -6.22
CA LEU A 335 -1.54 -4.48 -7.51
C LEU A 335 -0.13 -4.89 -7.92
N GLY A 336 0.08 -6.17 -8.24
CA GLY A 336 1.35 -6.71 -8.71
C GLY A 336 1.22 -7.56 -9.98
N ARG A 337 2.34 -8.10 -10.48
CA ARG A 337 2.40 -8.94 -11.69
C ARG A 337 1.48 -10.15 -11.60
N SER A 338 1.36 -10.76 -10.42
CA SER A 338 0.48 -11.90 -10.18
C SER A 338 -1.02 -11.59 -10.34
N MET A 339 -1.40 -10.31 -10.29
CA MET A 339 -2.76 -9.80 -10.48
C MET A 339 -3.00 -9.24 -11.89
N GLY A 340 -2.01 -9.34 -12.79
CA GLY A 340 -2.09 -8.81 -14.16
C GLY A 340 -1.73 -7.33 -14.30
N ALA A 341 -1.10 -6.72 -13.28
CA ALA A 341 -0.65 -5.33 -13.38
C ALA A 341 0.46 -5.19 -14.44
N ARG A 342 0.43 -4.10 -15.22
CA ARG A 342 1.38 -3.80 -16.30
C ARG A 342 2.01 -2.42 -16.14
N GLU A 343 3.28 -2.34 -16.50
CA GLU A 343 4.06 -1.10 -16.42
C GLU A 343 3.44 -0.07 -17.36
N GLY A 344 3.33 1.17 -16.92
CA GLY A 344 2.61 2.23 -17.63
C GLY A 344 1.08 2.21 -17.44
N GLY A 345 0.52 1.23 -16.73
CA GLY A 345 -0.92 1.18 -16.45
C GLY A 345 -1.39 2.39 -15.65
N ARG A 346 -2.45 3.05 -16.13
CA ARG A 346 -3.06 4.25 -15.53
C ARG A 346 -4.22 3.88 -14.62
N TYR A 347 -4.26 4.46 -13.42
CA TYR A 347 -5.29 4.19 -12.43
C TYR A 347 -5.80 5.49 -11.82
N SER A 348 -7.12 5.58 -11.64
CA SER A 348 -7.74 6.63 -10.83
C SER A 348 -7.77 6.21 -9.36
N VAL A 349 -7.56 7.17 -8.47
CA VAL A 349 -7.52 7.00 -7.02
C VAL A 349 -8.77 7.61 -6.40
N TRP A 350 -9.40 6.88 -5.48
CA TRP A 350 -10.67 7.21 -4.87
C TRP A 350 -10.62 7.07 -3.35
N SER A 351 -11.20 8.03 -2.63
CA SER A 351 -11.35 7.94 -1.17
C SER A 351 -12.37 6.87 -0.76
N THR A 352 -12.11 6.21 0.36
CA THR A 352 -12.95 5.15 0.95
C THR A 352 -13.91 5.63 2.03
N GLU A 353 -13.75 6.83 2.59
CA GLU A 353 -14.45 7.32 3.79
C GLU A 353 -15.26 8.63 3.56
N TYR A 354 -16.20 8.64 2.62
CA TYR A 354 -17.10 9.79 2.42
C TYR A 354 -18.57 9.42 2.72
N ASP A 355 -19.16 9.98 3.80
CA ASP A 355 -20.52 9.69 4.28
C ASP A 355 -21.54 10.74 3.76
N SER A 356 -22.46 10.30 2.90
CA SER A 356 -23.51 11.14 2.30
C SER A 356 -24.81 11.25 3.12
N ARG A 357 -24.88 10.67 4.33
CA ARG A 357 -26.11 10.65 5.16
C ARG A 357 -26.56 12.00 5.77
N LYS A 358 -25.87 13.11 5.49
CA LYS A 358 -26.15 14.43 6.10
C LYS A 358 -26.66 15.50 5.12
N ILE A 359 -27.21 15.08 3.99
CA ILE A 359 -27.97 15.93 3.09
C ILE A 359 -29.42 15.47 3.13
N SER A 360 -30.24 16.11 3.96
CA SER A 360 -31.68 16.12 3.71
C SER A 360 -31.94 17.24 2.69
N VAL A 361 -32.10 16.86 1.43
CA VAL A 361 -32.78 17.73 0.47
C VAL A 361 -34.27 17.68 0.82
N PRO A 362 -35.00 18.80 0.85
CA PRO A 362 -36.45 18.74 0.96
C PRO A 362 -37.00 18.10 -0.31
N GLU A 363 -37.48 16.86 -0.22
CA GLU A 363 -38.21 16.19 -1.29
C GLU A 363 -39.53 16.94 -1.53
N ASN A 364 -39.66 17.57 -2.69
CA ASN A 364 -40.97 17.64 -3.33
C ASN A 364 -41.27 16.24 -3.90
N GLY A 365 -41.97 15.45 -3.07
CA GLY A 365 -42.82 14.32 -3.44
C GLY A 365 -42.25 13.25 -4.37
N GLY A 366 -41.79 12.14 -3.80
CA GLY A 366 -41.69 10.88 -4.55
C GLY A 366 -40.81 9.80 -3.92
N ASN A 367 -41.36 9.06 -2.95
CA ASN A 367 -40.92 7.74 -2.45
C ASN A 367 -39.41 7.47 -2.36
N GLY A 368 -38.92 7.55 -1.12
CA GLY A 368 -37.54 7.27 -0.74
C GLY A 368 -36.96 5.95 -1.26
N GLN A 369 -35.74 6.06 -1.79
CA GLN A 369 -34.81 4.96 -1.98
C GLN A 369 -33.40 5.38 -1.55
N ASN A 370 -32.87 4.67 -0.55
CA ASN A 370 -31.51 4.67 0.01
C ASN A 370 -30.42 5.43 -0.78
N GLY A 371 -30.02 6.61 -0.27
CA GLY A 371 -28.81 7.32 -0.70
C GLY A 371 -27.53 6.58 -0.30
N GLY A 372 -26.82 6.01 -1.27
CA GLY A 372 -25.52 5.36 -1.09
C GLY A 372 -24.35 6.35 -1.00
N LYS A 373 -23.27 5.95 -0.33
CA LYS A 373 -21.98 6.67 -0.24
C LYS A 373 -21.35 6.81 -1.63
N ALA A 374 -21.01 8.02 -2.06
CA ALA A 374 -20.32 8.24 -3.33
C ALA A 374 -18.80 8.39 -3.08
N PRO A 375 -17.94 7.52 -3.67
CA PRO A 375 -16.49 7.65 -3.56
C PRO A 375 -16.01 8.93 -4.26
N MET A 376 -14.94 9.52 -3.73
CA MET A 376 -14.43 10.82 -4.17
C MET A 376 -13.10 10.67 -4.89
N TYR A 377 -12.98 11.26 -6.08
CA TYR A 377 -11.77 11.20 -6.88
C TYR A 377 -10.64 12.04 -6.25
N LYS A 378 -9.49 11.41 -5.98
CA LYS A 378 -8.29 12.04 -5.40
C LYS A 378 -7.20 12.31 -6.44
N GLY A 379 -7.11 11.52 -7.51
CA GLY A 379 -6.09 11.74 -8.54
C GLY A 379 -5.83 10.53 -9.44
N GLU A 380 -4.79 10.64 -10.23
CA GLU A 380 -4.32 9.67 -11.22
C GLU A 380 -2.90 9.24 -10.88
N ILE A 381 -2.66 7.93 -10.96
CA ILE A 381 -1.35 7.31 -10.77
C ILE A 381 -0.99 6.43 -11.97
N VAL A 382 0.31 6.27 -12.21
CA VAL A 382 0.87 5.37 -13.23
C VAL A 382 1.80 4.37 -12.56
N LEU A 383 1.66 3.08 -12.89
CA LEU A 383 2.56 2.05 -12.38
C LEU A 383 3.92 2.13 -13.10
N MET A 384 5.00 2.29 -12.34
CA MET A 384 6.36 2.43 -12.86
C MET A 384 7.19 1.16 -12.66
N GLU A 385 7.15 0.55 -11.48
CA GLU A 385 7.89 -0.69 -11.21
C GLU A 385 6.92 -1.76 -10.69
N ILE A 386 6.87 -2.89 -11.35
CA ILE A 386 5.95 -3.97 -11.00
C ILE A 386 6.69 -5.13 -10.37
N ARG A 387 6.34 -5.41 -9.11
CA ARG A 387 6.79 -6.59 -8.38
C ARG A 387 5.71 -7.66 -8.40
N GLU A 388 6.01 -8.81 -7.80
CA GLU A 388 5.10 -9.96 -7.83
C GLU A 388 3.72 -9.68 -7.22
N THR A 389 3.67 -9.01 -6.07
CA THR A 389 2.44 -8.79 -5.28
C THR A 389 2.08 -7.33 -5.08
N GLN A 390 3.01 -6.40 -5.30
CA GLN A 390 2.83 -4.96 -5.12
C GLN A 390 3.59 -4.20 -6.19
N SER A 391 3.24 -2.94 -6.44
CA SER A 391 3.91 -2.12 -7.45
C SER A 391 4.16 -0.70 -6.94
N LEU A 392 5.24 -0.11 -7.42
CA LEU A 392 5.53 1.30 -7.24
C LEU A 392 4.81 2.10 -8.33
N ALA A 393 4.06 3.11 -7.92
CA ALA A 393 3.37 4.02 -8.81
C ALA A 393 3.85 5.46 -8.59
N GLU A 394 3.80 6.25 -9.65
CA GLU A 394 4.01 7.69 -9.63
C GLU A 394 2.68 8.42 -9.75
N VAL A 395 2.50 9.47 -8.96
CA VAL A 395 1.30 10.31 -8.98
C VAL A 395 1.43 11.29 -10.15
N MET A 396 0.58 11.09 -11.16
CA MET A 396 0.57 11.91 -12.39
C MET A 396 -0.17 13.21 -12.16
N HIS A 397 -1.33 13.14 -11.52
CA HIS A 397 -2.19 14.28 -11.27
C HIS A 397 -2.95 14.07 -9.98
N LEU A 398 -3.05 15.09 -9.14
CA LEU A 398 -4.01 15.10 -8.04
C LEU A 398 -5.24 15.85 -8.52
N GLY A 399 -6.43 15.26 -8.35
CA GLY A 399 -7.68 15.92 -8.68
C GLY A 399 -7.86 17.21 -7.86
N ASP A 400 -7.32 17.21 -6.64
CA ASP A 400 -7.12 18.40 -5.81
C ASP A 400 -5.71 18.37 -5.18
N PRO A 401 -4.85 19.38 -5.40
CA PRO A 401 -3.51 19.46 -4.81
C PRO A 401 -3.48 19.47 -3.27
N THR A 402 -4.59 19.81 -2.62
CA THR A 402 -4.72 19.85 -1.16
C THR A 402 -5.04 18.49 -0.53
N TRP A 403 -5.41 17.50 -1.34
CA TRP A 403 -5.68 16.14 -0.90
C TRP A 403 -4.61 15.19 -1.37
N ALA A 404 -3.73 14.86 -0.42
CA ALA A 404 -2.77 13.80 -0.62
C ALA A 404 -3.51 12.46 -0.77
N ILE A 405 -2.97 11.63 -1.66
CA ILE A 405 -3.30 10.22 -1.70
C ILE A 405 -2.83 9.61 -0.37
N GLU A 406 -3.65 8.78 0.25
CA GLU A 406 -3.42 8.20 1.58
C GLU A 406 -3.47 6.67 1.52
N PRO A 407 -2.79 5.97 2.46
CA PRO A 407 -2.95 4.54 2.63
C PRO A 407 -4.42 4.16 2.82
N GLY A 408 -4.91 3.20 2.04
CA GLY A 408 -6.31 2.76 2.08
C GLY A 408 -7.21 3.32 0.97
N ASP A 409 -6.77 4.33 0.23
CA ASP A 409 -7.48 4.81 -0.95
C ASP A 409 -7.60 3.70 -2.01
N ARG A 410 -8.78 3.60 -2.65
CA ARG A 410 -9.05 2.62 -3.71
C ARG A 410 -8.48 3.08 -5.02
N ILE A 411 -7.98 2.15 -5.83
CA ILE A 411 -7.54 2.45 -7.18
C ILE A 411 -8.32 1.63 -8.20
N THR A 412 -8.64 2.26 -9.33
CA THR A 412 -9.41 1.65 -10.41
C THR A 412 -8.72 1.86 -11.75
N LEU A 413 -8.51 0.77 -12.50
CA LEU A 413 -7.89 0.82 -13.82
C LEU A 413 -8.68 1.74 -14.75
N MET A 414 -7.97 2.68 -15.37
CA MET A 414 -8.54 3.48 -16.44
C MET A 414 -8.38 2.73 -17.77
N PRO A 415 -9.40 2.75 -18.64
CA PRO A 415 -9.25 2.21 -19.98
C PRO A 415 -8.09 2.93 -20.68
N GLU A 416 -7.24 2.19 -21.40
CA GLU A 416 -6.24 2.79 -22.27
C GLU A 416 -6.97 3.63 -23.32
N GLU A 417 -7.00 4.94 -23.12
CA GLU A 417 -7.33 5.87 -24.19
C GLU A 417 -6.28 5.66 -25.28
N LYS A 418 -6.75 5.25 -26.47
CA LYS A 418 -5.97 5.33 -27.70
C LYS A 418 -5.33 6.72 -27.73
N GLY A 419 -4.00 6.70 -27.88
CA GLY A 419 -3.06 7.82 -27.83
C GLY A 419 -3.64 9.22 -27.94
N ILE A 420 -3.17 10.09 -27.02
CA ILE A 420 -3.12 11.55 -27.07
C ILE A 420 -3.62 12.11 -28.41
N ALA A 421 -4.94 12.25 -28.53
CA ALA A 421 -5.53 13.20 -29.45
C ALA A 421 -5.73 14.47 -28.63
N ALA A 422 -5.22 15.59 -29.15
CA ALA A 422 -5.55 16.91 -28.63
C ALA A 422 -7.07 17.03 -28.42
N PRO A 423 -7.55 17.71 -27.37
CA PRO A 423 -8.97 17.83 -27.12
C PRO A 423 -9.65 18.43 -28.36
N SER A 424 -10.60 17.68 -28.93
CA SER A 424 -11.44 18.14 -30.03
C SER A 424 -12.23 19.38 -29.59
N ASP A 425 -12.41 20.33 -30.50
CA ASP A 425 -13.02 21.67 -30.30
C ASP A 425 -14.49 21.70 -29.81
N SER A 426 -15.02 20.59 -29.30
CA SER A 426 -16.44 20.41 -28.98
C SER A 426 -16.74 19.82 -27.59
N GLU A 427 -15.83 19.86 -26.62
CA GLU A 427 -16.19 19.55 -25.23
C GLU A 427 -16.89 20.76 -24.60
N GLU A 428 -18.19 20.60 -24.28
CA GLU A 428 -18.98 21.60 -23.54
C GLU A 428 -18.26 21.96 -22.23
N ALA A 429 -17.96 23.24 -22.04
CA ALA A 429 -17.22 23.68 -20.87
C ALA A 429 -18.02 23.47 -19.59
N HIS A 430 -17.53 22.62 -18.70
CA HIS A 430 -18.21 22.31 -17.46
C HIS A 430 -17.85 23.32 -16.37
N LEU A 431 -18.86 24.09 -15.93
CA LEU A 431 -18.75 24.93 -14.74
C LEU A 431 -18.95 24.09 -13.47
N ASP A 432 -18.33 24.54 -12.39
CA ASP A 432 -18.62 24.06 -11.04
C ASP A 432 -20.00 24.59 -10.61
N PRO A 433 -20.98 23.72 -10.31
CA PRO A 433 -22.35 24.15 -9.99
C PRO A 433 -22.44 24.99 -8.72
N ILE A 434 -21.43 24.95 -7.85
CA ILE A 434 -21.38 25.68 -6.57
C ILE A 434 -20.85 27.10 -6.75
N THR A 435 -19.70 27.26 -7.43
CA THR A 435 -19.01 28.55 -7.55
C THR A 435 -19.34 29.29 -8.86
N GLY A 436 -19.88 28.58 -9.85
CA GLY A 436 -20.07 29.11 -11.20
C GLY A 436 -18.77 29.49 -11.91
N LEU A 437 -17.64 28.89 -11.49
CA LEU A 437 -16.31 29.02 -12.10
C LEU A 437 -15.96 27.75 -12.90
N PHE A 438 -14.92 27.80 -13.73
CA PHE A 438 -14.46 26.60 -14.44
C PHE A 438 -13.94 25.53 -13.48
N ARG A 439 -14.23 24.26 -13.77
CA ARG A 439 -13.56 23.15 -13.08
C ARG A 439 -12.06 23.17 -13.38
N HIS A 440 -11.26 22.52 -12.53
CA HIS A 440 -9.80 22.58 -12.62
C HIS A 440 -9.25 22.25 -14.03
N ARG A 441 -9.68 21.12 -14.61
CA ARG A 441 -9.26 20.69 -15.96
C ARG A 441 -9.65 21.71 -17.03
N ASP A 442 -10.89 22.22 -17.00
CA ASP A 442 -11.42 23.18 -17.97
C ASP A 442 -10.71 24.54 -17.86
N PHE A 443 -10.41 24.97 -16.63
CA PHE A 443 -9.61 26.16 -16.36
C PHE A 443 -8.22 26.02 -16.97
N LEU A 444 -7.51 24.91 -16.73
CA LEU A 444 -6.16 24.70 -17.26
C LEU A 444 -6.15 24.67 -18.81
N ALA A 445 -7.14 24.03 -19.41
CA ALA A 445 -7.28 23.99 -20.87
C ALA A 445 -7.46 25.40 -21.46
N ARG A 446 -8.30 26.23 -20.84
CA ARG A 446 -8.52 27.63 -21.25
C ARG A 446 -7.33 28.53 -20.94
N PHE A 447 -6.74 28.40 -19.76
CA PHE A 447 -5.51 29.11 -19.36
C PHE A 447 -4.39 28.87 -20.38
N SER A 448 -4.21 27.63 -20.84
CA SER A 448 -3.22 27.28 -21.88
C SER A 448 -3.45 28.03 -23.20
N ARG A 449 -4.71 28.29 -23.57
CA ARG A 449 -5.06 29.05 -24.79
C ARG A 449 -4.93 30.56 -24.59
N GLU A 450 -5.42 31.09 -23.47
CA GLU A 450 -5.44 32.54 -23.22
C GLU A 450 -4.05 33.10 -22.94
N ARG A 451 -3.16 32.34 -22.28
CA ARG A 451 -1.78 32.77 -22.04
C ARG A 451 -0.97 32.95 -23.33
N GLU A 452 -1.27 32.18 -24.38
CA GLU A 452 -0.58 32.32 -25.67
C GLU A 452 -0.99 33.60 -26.41
N LYS A 453 -2.20 34.11 -26.15
CA LYS A 453 -2.71 35.34 -26.77
C LYS A 453 -2.17 36.62 -26.13
N CYS A 454 -1.63 36.53 -24.91
CA CYS A 454 -1.19 37.69 -24.13
C CYS A 454 0.33 37.69 -23.99
N ASP A 455 0.96 38.84 -24.24
CA ASP A 455 2.40 39.02 -23.97
C ASP A 455 2.68 39.34 -22.50
N THR A 456 1.74 40.01 -21.84
CA THR A 456 1.77 40.28 -20.41
C THR A 456 0.48 39.79 -19.75
N PHE A 457 0.60 39.09 -18.63
CA PHE A 457 -0.54 38.59 -17.86
C PHE A 457 -0.13 38.29 -16.42
N ALA A 458 -1.12 38.10 -15.54
CA ALA A 458 -0.91 37.58 -14.20
C ALA A 458 -1.84 36.40 -13.91
N VAL A 459 -1.34 35.48 -13.09
CA VAL A 459 -2.14 34.41 -12.48
C VAL A 459 -2.11 34.63 -10.99
N ALA A 460 -3.28 34.54 -10.37
CA ALA A 460 -3.44 34.69 -8.93
C ALA A 460 -4.17 33.48 -8.35
N LEU A 461 -3.60 32.94 -7.29
CA LEU A 461 -4.13 31.81 -6.55
C LEU A 461 -4.52 32.30 -5.16
N LEU A 462 -5.81 32.23 -4.88
CA LEU A 462 -6.41 32.61 -3.61
C LEU A 462 -6.71 31.36 -2.80
N ARG A 463 -6.14 31.27 -1.61
CA ARG A 463 -6.43 30.22 -0.62
C ARG A 463 -7.26 30.80 0.52
N LEU A 464 -8.38 30.16 0.78
CA LEU A 464 -9.32 30.50 1.85
C LEU A 464 -9.01 29.65 3.09
N THR A 465 -8.92 30.32 4.23
CA THR A 465 -8.70 29.75 5.55
C THR A 465 -9.83 30.23 6.46
N GLY A 466 -10.85 29.39 6.63
CA GLY A 466 -12.01 29.67 7.47
C GLY A 466 -11.93 28.88 8.77
N ALA A 467 -12.07 29.60 9.88
CA ALA A 467 -11.75 29.22 11.27
C ALA A 467 -12.43 27.94 11.80
N ASP A 468 -11.77 27.32 12.79
CA ASP A 468 -12.39 26.45 13.80
C ASP A 468 -13.67 27.12 14.35
N ARG A 469 -14.82 26.81 13.75
CA ARG A 469 -16.11 26.92 14.41
C ARG A 469 -16.56 25.50 14.68
N SER A 470 -16.43 25.13 15.95
CA SER A 470 -17.02 23.95 16.52
C SER A 470 -18.52 23.86 16.17
N PHE A 471 -19.00 22.63 16.11
CA PHE A 471 -20.38 22.17 15.84
C PHE A 471 -20.72 21.84 14.38
N GLY A 472 -20.86 20.53 14.12
CA GLY A 472 -21.76 19.90 13.12
C GLY A 472 -21.75 20.39 11.67
N ASN A 473 -21.40 19.50 10.72
CA ASN A 473 -21.43 19.67 9.25
C ASN A 473 -20.31 20.55 8.63
N ARG A 474 -19.08 19.98 8.51
CA ARG A 474 -17.91 20.61 7.87
C ARG A 474 -18.04 20.82 6.35
N ALA A 475 -18.73 19.95 5.61
CA ALA A 475 -18.77 19.99 4.13
C ALA A 475 -19.67 21.09 3.55
N SER A 476 -20.89 21.25 4.08
CA SER A 476 -21.83 22.31 3.67
C SER A 476 -21.28 23.71 3.96
N HIS A 477 -20.52 23.87 5.04
CA HIS A 477 -19.92 25.16 5.38
C HIS A 477 -18.78 25.53 4.42
N ALA A 478 -17.87 24.61 4.08
CA ALA A 478 -16.79 24.88 3.15
C ALA A 478 -17.28 25.20 1.72
N GLU A 479 -18.31 24.50 1.25
CA GLU A 479 -18.95 24.76 -0.04
C GLU A 479 -19.67 26.11 -0.08
N GLN A 480 -20.35 26.48 1.00
CA GLN A 480 -20.96 27.79 1.14
C GLN A 480 -19.90 28.91 1.21
N LEU A 481 -18.84 28.71 1.99
CA LEU A 481 -17.74 29.67 2.11
C LEU A 481 -17.04 29.92 0.76
N ILE A 482 -16.80 28.87 -0.04
CA ILE A 482 -16.16 29.05 -1.36
C ILE A 482 -17.13 29.65 -2.38
N ALA A 483 -18.43 29.35 -2.32
CA ALA A 483 -19.44 29.99 -3.15
C ALA A 483 -19.55 31.49 -2.86
N GLU A 484 -19.70 31.87 -1.59
CA GLU A 484 -19.74 33.27 -1.13
C GLU A 484 -18.43 34.00 -1.47
N SER A 485 -17.29 33.33 -1.29
CA SER A 485 -15.98 33.89 -1.67
C SER A 485 -15.84 34.08 -3.18
N ALA A 486 -16.34 33.15 -4.00
CA ALA A 486 -16.35 33.27 -5.45
C ALA A 486 -17.25 34.43 -5.92
N GLU A 487 -18.36 34.67 -5.23
CA GLU A 487 -19.26 35.80 -5.50
C GLU A 487 -18.60 37.14 -5.17
N VAL A 488 -17.92 37.24 -4.03
CA VAL A 488 -17.09 38.41 -3.69
C VAL A 488 -15.98 38.61 -4.71
N CYS A 489 -15.28 37.54 -5.12
CA CYS A 489 -14.25 37.62 -6.15
C CYS A 489 -14.83 38.14 -7.47
N ARG A 490 -15.99 37.66 -7.91
CA ARG A 490 -16.67 38.12 -9.14
C ARG A 490 -17.04 39.60 -9.06
N SER A 491 -17.46 40.08 -7.88
CA SER A 491 -17.80 41.50 -7.67
C SER A 491 -16.59 42.44 -7.74
N ILE A 492 -15.40 41.97 -7.33
CA ILE A 492 -14.18 42.79 -7.27
C ILE A 492 -13.36 42.66 -8.56
N LEU A 493 -13.18 41.43 -9.07
CA LEU A 493 -12.36 41.14 -10.25
C LEU A 493 -13.11 41.43 -11.56
N GLY A 494 -14.44 41.40 -11.54
CA GLY A 494 -15.29 41.58 -12.72
C GLY A 494 -15.71 40.25 -13.36
N PRO A 495 -16.82 40.25 -14.14
CA PRO A 495 -17.40 39.03 -14.71
C PRO A 495 -16.57 38.41 -15.86
N ASP A 496 -15.71 39.20 -16.49
CA ASP A 496 -14.94 38.79 -17.68
C ASP A 496 -13.60 38.12 -17.33
N VAL A 497 -13.22 38.09 -16.04
CA VAL A 497 -11.98 37.48 -15.58
C VAL A 497 -12.12 35.95 -15.62
N LEU A 498 -11.16 35.29 -16.26
CA LEU A 498 -11.11 33.84 -16.34
C LEU A 498 -10.78 33.26 -14.95
N GLY A 499 -11.80 32.76 -14.26
CA GLY A 499 -11.69 32.13 -12.94
C GLY A 499 -11.98 30.64 -12.96
N GLY A 500 -11.28 29.89 -12.12
CA GLY A 500 -11.43 28.45 -11.97
C GLY A 500 -11.30 28.00 -10.53
N ARG A 501 -11.86 26.82 -10.25
CA ARG A 501 -11.63 26.13 -8.99
C ARG A 501 -10.29 25.41 -9.07
N TYR A 502 -9.37 25.75 -8.17
CA TYR A 502 -8.04 25.14 -8.07
C TYR A 502 -7.98 24.03 -7.02
N GLY A 503 -8.87 24.09 -6.02
CA GLY A 503 -9.09 23.06 -5.02
C GLY A 503 -10.33 23.35 -4.16
N LEU A 504 -10.48 22.65 -3.03
CA LEU A 504 -11.64 22.75 -2.14
C LEU A 504 -11.80 24.10 -1.45
N ASN A 505 -10.68 24.75 -1.15
CA ASN A 505 -10.61 26.08 -0.52
C ASN A 505 -9.76 27.06 -1.34
N SER A 506 -9.53 26.75 -2.63
CA SER A 506 -8.60 27.51 -3.46
C SER A 506 -9.23 27.87 -4.80
N LEU A 507 -9.12 29.15 -5.15
CA LEU A 507 -9.64 29.75 -6.37
C LEU A 507 -8.47 30.31 -7.18
N VAL A 508 -8.48 30.10 -8.49
CA VAL A 508 -7.45 30.61 -9.41
C VAL A 508 -8.07 31.56 -10.42
N TYR A 509 -7.36 32.64 -10.73
CA TYR A 509 -7.81 33.66 -11.67
C TYR A 509 -6.68 34.07 -12.62
N PHE A 510 -7.03 34.27 -13.88
CA PHE A 510 -6.14 34.76 -14.93
C PHE A 510 -6.52 36.17 -15.33
N HIS A 511 -5.54 37.06 -15.37
CA HIS A 511 -5.67 38.48 -15.66
C HIS A 511 -4.78 38.85 -16.85
N ALA A 512 -5.37 39.36 -17.94
CA ALA A 512 -4.63 39.76 -19.13
C ALA A 512 -4.14 41.21 -19.01
N ASN A 513 -2.94 41.51 -19.51
CA ASN A 513 -2.39 42.87 -19.66
C ASN A 513 -2.33 43.70 -18.36
N VAL A 514 -1.96 43.08 -17.25
CA VAL A 514 -1.88 43.70 -15.92
C VAL A 514 -0.45 43.86 -15.43
N THR A 515 -0.23 44.81 -14.52
CA THR A 515 1.07 45.04 -13.86
C THR A 515 1.12 44.45 -12.45
N PRO A 516 2.31 44.09 -11.91
CA PRO A 516 2.43 43.56 -10.54
C PRO A 516 1.87 44.49 -9.46
N ALA A 517 2.02 45.80 -9.60
CA ALA A 517 1.53 46.79 -8.64
C ALA A 517 -0.01 46.83 -8.58
N GLN A 518 -0.67 46.81 -9.75
CA GLN A 518 -2.13 46.74 -9.83
C GLN A 518 -2.66 45.44 -9.21
N MET A 519 -1.97 44.33 -9.45
CA MET A 519 -2.36 43.03 -8.92
C MET A 519 -2.22 42.96 -7.40
N LEU A 520 -1.17 43.55 -6.84
CA LEU A 520 -0.99 43.64 -5.40
C LEU A 520 -2.13 44.43 -4.75
N GLU A 521 -2.42 45.63 -5.26
CA GLU A 521 -3.53 46.47 -4.75
C GLU A 521 -4.89 45.76 -4.84
N LEU A 522 -5.15 45.10 -5.98
CA LEU A 522 -6.38 44.36 -6.22
C LEU A 522 -6.56 43.19 -5.23
N TYR A 523 -5.55 42.34 -5.07
CA TYR A 523 -5.63 41.18 -4.17
C TYR A 523 -5.53 41.56 -2.70
N THR A 524 -4.86 42.67 -2.36
CA THR A 524 -4.89 43.26 -1.01
C THR A 524 -6.30 43.72 -0.66
N THR A 525 -6.99 44.39 -1.58
CA THR A 525 -8.38 44.81 -1.42
C THR A 525 -9.31 43.61 -1.32
N LEU A 526 -9.10 42.59 -2.15
CA LEU A 526 -9.89 41.36 -2.16
C LEU A 526 -9.75 40.59 -0.84
N CYS A 527 -8.53 40.31 -0.39
CA CYS A 527 -8.28 39.62 0.87
C CYS A 527 -8.82 40.40 2.07
N GLY A 528 -8.67 41.74 2.08
CA GLY A 528 -9.26 42.60 3.11
C GLY A 528 -10.80 42.58 3.10
N THR A 529 -11.42 42.51 1.92
CA THR A 529 -12.88 42.42 1.78
C THR A 529 -13.40 41.06 2.26
N LEU A 530 -12.70 39.96 2.00
CA LEU A 530 -13.07 38.63 2.51
C LEU A 530 -12.96 38.55 4.05
N ASP A 531 -11.92 39.15 4.64
CA ASP A 531 -11.73 39.17 6.10
C ASP A 531 -12.79 40.07 6.79
N THR A 532 -13.17 41.19 6.17
CA THR A 532 -14.14 42.14 6.75
C THR A 532 -15.60 41.76 6.52
N LYS A 533 -15.97 41.30 5.31
CA LYS A 533 -17.38 40.96 4.98
C LYS A 533 -17.77 39.54 5.37
N LEU A 534 -16.89 38.56 5.16
CA LEU A 534 -17.19 37.15 5.37
C LEU A 534 -16.48 36.56 6.60
N HIS A 535 -15.58 37.32 7.24
CA HIS A 535 -14.72 36.82 8.32
C HIS A 535 -13.90 35.58 7.92
N ILE A 536 -13.54 35.50 6.63
CA ILE A 536 -12.71 34.44 6.06
C ILE A 536 -11.30 34.97 5.96
N GLU A 537 -10.38 34.36 6.69
CA GLU A 537 -8.97 34.64 6.50
C GLU A 537 -8.57 34.10 5.12
N SER A 538 -7.84 34.87 4.33
CA SER A 538 -7.43 34.45 2.99
C SER A 538 -6.00 34.86 2.71
N ALA A 539 -5.33 34.07 1.88
CA ALA A 539 -3.99 34.34 1.38
C ALA A 539 -3.97 34.26 -0.15
N ALA A 540 -3.33 35.22 -0.81
CA ALA A 540 -3.23 35.26 -2.26
C ALA A 540 -1.77 35.27 -2.72
N GLY A 541 -1.40 34.30 -3.55
CA GLY A 541 -0.15 34.30 -4.29
C GLY A 541 -0.39 34.80 -5.70
N VAL A 542 0.45 35.69 -6.21
CA VAL A 542 0.30 36.26 -7.55
C VAL A 542 1.61 36.20 -8.32
N ALA A 543 1.56 35.64 -9.54
CA ALA A 543 2.69 35.61 -10.46
C ALA A 543 2.36 36.36 -11.75
N CYS A 544 3.23 37.30 -12.12
CA CYS A 544 3.12 38.07 -13.35
C CYS A 544 4.11 37.54 -14.41
N HIS A 545 3.73 37.59 -15.68
CA HIS A 545 4.60 37.32 -16.83
C HIS A 545 4.75 38.61 -17.66
N PRO A 546 5.97 38.94 -18.15
CA PRO A 546 7.23 38.21 -17.97
C PRO A 546 7.86 38.39 -16.58
N PHE A 547 8.52 37.35 -16.08
CA PHE A 547 9.33 37.39 -14.86
C PHE A 547 10.57 36.50 -15.04
N LEU A 548 11.76 37.10 -15.00
CA LEU A 548 13.03 36.44 -15.31
C LEU A 548 12.97 35.65 -16.64
N SER A 549 13.62 34.48 -16.70
CA SER A 549 13.63 33.55 -17.84
C SER A 549 12.53 32.48 -17.76
N TYR A 550 11.52 32.66 -16.91
CA TYR A 550 10.41 31.71 -16.79
C TYR A 550 9.50 31.75 -18.02
N ARG A 551 9.08 30.56 -18.47
CA ARG A 551 8.14 30.41 -19.58
C ARG A 551 6.73 30.79 -19.13
N LYS A 552 5.85 31.10 -20.09
CA LYS A 552 4.42 31.32 -19.82
C LYS A 552 3.75 30.13 -19.11
N ALA A 553 4.29 28.92 -19.29
CA ALA A 553 3.78 27.72 -18.62
C ALA A 553 4.10 27.65 -17.12
N ASP A 554 5.20 28.28 -16.70
CA ASP A 554 5.70 28.20 -15.32
C ASP A 554 4.94 29.16 -14.39
N SER A 555 4.07 30.02 -14.93
CA SER A 555 3.31 31.03 -14.18
C SER A 555 2.44 30.44 -13.06
N LEU A 556 1.89 29.23 -13.23
CA LEU A 556 1.12 28.56 -12.17
C LEU A 556 2.01 28.09 -11.01
N GLU A 557 3.18 27.53 -11.32
CA GLU A 557 4.15 27.11 -10.31
C GLU A 557 4.69 28.33 -9.55
N ASN A 558 5.03 29.40 -10.26
CA ASN A 558 5.45 30.66 -9.67
C ASN A 558 4.36 31.27 -8.77
N CYS A 559 3.09 31.10 -9.14
CA CYS A 559 1.96 31.54 -8.34
C CYS A 559 1.88 30.79 -6.99
N LEU A 560 2.22 29.50 -6.97
CA LEU A 560 2.31 28.71 -5.74
C LEU A 560 3.47 29.17 -4.85
N LYS A 561 4.65 29.42 -5.44
CA LYS A 561 5.81 29.98 -4.72
C LYS A 561 5.44 31.32 -4.05
N ALA A 562 4.74 32.18 -4.77
CA ALA A 562 4.23 33.45 -4.24
C ALA A 562 3.18 33.26 -3.14
N LEU A 563 2.33 32.23 -3.22
CA LEU A 563 1.34 31.92 -2.19
C LEU A 563 2.00 31.46 -0.89
N GLU A 564 3.05 30.65 -0.97
CA GLU A 564 3.82 30.21 0.20
C GLU A 564 4.44 31.39 0.93
N TYR A 565 4.98 32.36 0.18
CA TYR A 565 5.41 33.63 0.73
C TYR A 565 4.24 34.41 1.38
N ALA A 566 3.11 34.54 0.69
CA ALA A 566 1.92 35.24 1.18
C ALA A 566 1.43 34.71 2.54
N MET A 567 1.50 33.39 2.75
CA MET A 567 1.08 32.75 4.00
C MET A 567 1.94 33.13 5.22
N LEU A 568 3.17 33.59 5.00
CA LEU A 568 4.10 34.08 6.03
C LEU A 568 3.93 35.58 6.32
N CYS A 569 3.24 36.31 5.44
CA CYS A 569 3.00 37.75 5.60
C CYS A 569 1.97 38.07 6.69
N ALA A 570 2.01 39.30 7.21
CA ALA A 570 0.96 39.85 8.05
C ALA A 570 -0.33 40.07 7.23
N LYS A 571 -1.49 40.14 7.90
CA LYS A 571 -2.76 40.44 7.22
C LYS A 571 -2.72 41.87 6.63
N PRO A 572 -3.26 42.09 5.42
CA PRO A 572 -3.79 41.10 4.46
C PRO A 572 -2.68 40.28 3.78
N LYS A 573 -2.86 38.95 3.71
CA LYS A 573 -1.83 38.00 3.29
C LYS A 573 -1.72 37.92 1.76
N VAL A 574 -0.97 38.83 1.15
CA VAL A 574 -0.77 38.83 -0.31
C VAL A 574 0.73 38.81 -0.62
N GLY A 575 1.13 37.87 -1.48
CA GLY A 575 2.51 37.68 -1.91
C GLY A 575 2.61 37.78 -3.42
N LEU A 576 3.53 38.62 -3.90
CA LEU A 576 3.93 38.65 -5.30
C LEU A 576 5.06 37.67 -5.54
N MET A 577 5.16 37.16 -6.77
CA MET A 577 6.34 36.46 -7.23
C MET A 577 7.48 37.47 -7.43
N ASP A 578 8.37 37.55 -6.44
CA ASP A 578 9.53 38.45 -6.41
C ASP A 578 10.78 37.73 -5.85
N SER A 579 11.84 38.48 -5.57
CA SER A 579 13.08 37.94 -5.00
C SER A 579 12.88 37.30 -3.63
N VAL A 580 11.91 37.78 -2.84
CA VAL A 580 11.60 37.27 -1.51
C VAL A 580 10.86 35.94 -1.62
N ALA A 581 9.88 35.84 -2.52
CA ALA A 581 9.18 34.59 -2.80
C ALA A 581 10.14 33.49 -3.29
N LEU A 582 11.10 33.84 -4.17
CA LEU A 582 12.16 32.93 -4.60
C LEU A 582 13.08 32.52 -3.44
N ASN A 583 13.43 33.45 -2.54
CA ASN A 583 14.24 33.15 -1.36
C ASN A 583 13.53 32.16 -0.42
N ILE A 584 12.24 32.36 -0.14
CA ILE A 584 11.43 31.43 0.67
C ILE A 584 11.32 30.06 0.00
N SER A 585 11.10 30.02 -1.32
CA SER A 585 11.10 28.78 -2.10
C SER A 585 12.44 28.04 -1.98
N ALA A 586 13.56 28.76 -2.01
CA ALA A 586 14.89 28.19 -1.86
C ALA A 586 15.17 27.69 -0.43
N ASP A 587 14.74 28.42 0.60
CA ASP A 587 14.83 27.99 2.01
C ASP A 587 14.09 26.66 2.21
N LYS A 588 12.91 26.52 1.60
CA LYS A 588 12.12 25.28 1.61
C LYS A 588 12.86 24.12 0.96
N LEU A 589 13.42 24.30 -0.25
CA LEU A 589 14.23 23.27 -0.91
C LEU A 589 15.44 22.87 -0.07
N PHE A 590 16.13 23.84 0.52
CA PHE A 590 17.27 23.60 1.39
C PHE A 590 16.90 22.74 2.61
N SER A 591 15.77 23.04 3.27
CA SER A 591 15.29 22.25 4.41
C SER A 591 14.90 20.81 4.08
N LYS A 592 14.53 20.52 2.82
CA LYS A 592 14.27 19.16 2.33
C LYS A 592 15.54 18.38 2.00
N GLY A 593 16.69 19.06 1.95
CA GLY A 593 17.99 18.48 1.58
C GLY A 593 18.38 18.70 0.13
N ASP A 594 17.53 19.31 -0.68
CA ASP A 594 17.74 19.58 -2.12
C ASP A 594 18.64 20.81 -2.33
N THR A 595 19.89 20.71 -1.83
CA THR A 595 20.81 21.84 -1.73
C THR A 595 21.20 22.43 -3.09
N PHE A 596 21.29 21.61 -4.14
CA PHE A 596 21.63 22.09 -5.48
C PHE A 596 20.51 22.91 -6.12
N GLU A 597 19.25 22.48 -5.98
CA GLU A 597 18.11 23.24 -6.49
C GLU A 597 17.90 24.53 -5.69
N ALA A 598 18.10 24.47 -4.36
CA ALA A 598 18.08 25.67 -3.52
C ALA A 598 19.09 26.73 -3.99
N ILE A 599 20.32 26.32 -4.33
CA ILE A 599 21.35 27.23 -4.88
C ILE A 599 20.87 27.92 -6.16
N GLU A 600 20.26 27.17 -7.08
CA GLU A 600 19.76 27.75 -8.33
C GLU A 600 18.59 28.71 -8.08
N GLU A 601 17.69 28.41 -7.15
CA GLU A 601 16.60 29.32 -6.77
C GLU A 601 17.12 30.58 -6.03
N TYR A 602 18.13 30.48 -5.16
CA TYR A 602 18.77 31.68 -4.58
C TYR A 602 19.44 32.55 -5.64
N LYS A 603 20.10 31.95 -6.62
CA LYS A 603 20.67 32.71 -7.75
C LYS A 603 19.58 33.42 -8.54
N ARG A 604 18.43 32.78 -8.77
CA ARG A 604 17.27 33.43 -9.40
C ARG A 604 16.72 34.57 -8.55
N ALA A 605 16.65 34.40 -7.23
CA ALA A 605 16.25 35.48 -6.31
C ALA A 605 17.18 36.70 -6.45
N LEU A 606 18.49 36.45 -6.54
CA LEU A 606 19.52 37.49 -6.71
C LEU A 606 19.56 38.09 -8.12
N LEU A 607 19.12 37.36 -9.14
CA LEU A 607 18.90 37.91 -10.48
C LEU A 607 17.68 38.83 -10.52
N ALA A 608 16.64 38.54 -9.71
CA ALA A 608 15.47 39.40 -9.58
C ALA A 608 15.77 40.66 -8.76
N ASP A 609 16.57 40.52 -7.70
CA ASP A 609 16.98 41.63 -6.83
C ASP A 609 18.35 41.33 -6.21
N ASP A 610 19.38 42.02 -6.69
CA ASP A 610 20.75 41.87 -6.20
C ASP A 610 20.95 42.52 -4.81
N GLY A 611 19.96 43.28 -4.33
CA GLY A 611 19.88 43.87 -3.01
C GLY A 611 19.38 42.90 -1.93
N ASN A 612 18.86 41.73 -2.29
CA ASN A 612 18.34 40.74 -1.36
C ASN A 612 19.48 40.13 -0.52
N THR A 613 19.74 40.76 0.63
CA THR A 613 20.82 40.37 1.54
C THR A 613 20.60 38.97 2.13
N MET A 614 19.34 38.58 2.36
CA MET A 614 19.00 37.26 2.89
C MET A 614 19.39 36.16 1.91
N ALA A 615 19.09 36.33 0.61
CA ALA A 615 19.46 35.37 -0.43
C ALA A 615 20.99 35.23 -0.58
N TRP A 616 21.76 36.31 -0.50
CA TRP A 616 23.23 36.23 -0.48
C TRP A 616 23.75 35.44 0.72
N ASN A 617 23.20 35.70 1.92
CA ASN A 617 23.58 34.98 3.13
C ASN A 617 23.20 33.48 3.03
N SER A 618 21.97 33.16 2.62
CA SER A 618 21.52 31.78 2.49
C SER A 618 22.28 31.00 1.41
N LEU A 619 22.61 31.64 0.28
CA LEU A 619 23.47 31.05 -0.76
C LEU A 619 24.87 30.73 -0.20
N GLY A 620 25.43 31.60 0.64
CA GLY A 620 26.68 31.36 1.36
C GLY A 620 26.60 30.15 2.29
N VAL A 621 25.48 29.99 3.00
CA VAL A 621 25.23 28.82 3.87
C VAL A 621 25.19 27.53 3.05
N CYS A 622 24.54 27.52 1.89
CA CYS A 622 24.53 26.34 1.01
C CYS A 622 25.94 25.95 0.55
N TYR A 623 26.75 26.90 0.08
CA TYR A 623 28.14 26.61 -0.32
C TYR A 623 29.00 26.12 0.85
N ALA A 624 28.80 26.67 2.06
CA ALA A 624 29.49 26.19 3.25
C ALA A 624 29.12 24.74 3.59
N GLY A 625 27.83 24.38 3.49
CA GLY A 625 27.32 23.03 3.70
C GLY A 625 27.86 22.01 2.68
N LEU A 626 28.11 22.43 1.45
CA LEU A 626 28.73 21.62 0.39
C LEU A 626 30.27 21.51 0.51
N GLY A 627 30.88 22.06 1.57
CA GLY A 627 32.33 22.03 1.74
C GLY A 627 33.09 22.93 0.77
N ARG A 628 32.46 24.00 0.27
CA ARG A 628 33.06 25.01 -0.62
C ARG A 628 33.25 26.34 0.11
N PRO A 629 34.17 26.43 1.09
CA PRO A 629 34.29 27.59 1.97
C PRO A 629 34.71 28.88 1.24
N GLN A 630 35.51 28.79 0.17
CA GLN A 630 35.90 29.97 -0.61
C GLN A 630 34.71 30.61 -1.33
N ASP A 631 33.80 29.80 -1.85
CA ASP A 631 32.60 30.31 -2.52
C ASP A 631 31.61 30.87 -1.50
N ALA A 632 31.46 30.21 -0.34
CA ALA A 632 30.68 30.71 0.78
C ALA A 632 31.17 32.08 1.27
N ARG A 633 32.49 32.24 1.44
CA ARG A 633 33.13 33.51 1.80
C ARG A 633 32.70 34.63 0.87
N LYS A 634 32.80 34.42 -0.44
CA LYS A 634 32.39 35.41 -1.45
C LYS A 634 30.94 35.84 -1.26
N GLN A 635 30.02 34.91 -1.05
CA GLN A 635 28.60 35.26 -0.90
C GLN A 635 28.32 36.04 0.39
N PHE A 636 28.95 35.67 1.51
CA PHE A 636 28.82 36.43 2.76
C PHE A 636 29.44 37.82 2.65
N GLU A 637 30.55 37.97 1.93
CA GLU A 637 31.13 39.28 1.63
C GLU A 637 30.19 40.12 0.75
N GLU A 638 29.52 39.53 -0.25
CA GLU A 638 28.48 40.22 -1.02
C GLU A 638 27.30 40.65 -0.15
N ALA A 639 26.81 39.78 0.76
CA ALA A 639 25.78 40.14 1.73
C ALA A 639 26.21 41.35 2.58
N LEU A 640 27.45 41.37 3.07
CA LEU A 640 27.97 42.48 3.88
C LEU A 640 28.26 43.75 3.07
N LYS A 641 28.46 43.66 1.75
CA LYS A 641 28.52 44.83 0.87
C LYS A 641 27.16 45.52 0.80
N ARG A 642 26.06 44.77 0.73
CA ARG A 642 24.68 45.31 0.75
C ARG A 642 24.29 45.80 2.15
N ASN A 643 24.55 44.97 3.17
CA ASN A 643 24.26 45.29 4.56
C ASN A 643 25.45 45.02 5.48
N ARG A 644 26.25 46.08 5.72
CA ARG A 644 27.46 46.00 6.56
C ARG A 644 27.21 45.58 8.02
N LYS A 645 25.96 45.64 8.49
CA LYS A 645 25.56 45.33 9.87
C LYS A 645 24.82 44.01 10.00
N ASP A 646 24.72 43.22 8.93
CA ASP A 646 24.06 41.91 8.98
C ASP A 646 24.76 40.98 9.98
N VAL A 647 24.07 40.71 11.09
CA VAL A 647 24.58 39.92 12.21
C VAL A 647 24.85 38.48 11.78
N MET A 648 23.96 37.90 10.95
CA MET A 648 24.05 36.51 10.50
C MET A 648 25.18 36.35 9.49
N ALA A 649 25.30 37.26 8.52
CA ALA A 649 26.40 37.23 7.56
C ALA A 649 27.77 37.44 8.25
N LEU A 650 27.87 38.34 9.24
CA LEU A 650 29.09 38.50 10.05
C LEU A 650 29.46 37.24 10.82
N TYR A 651 28.48 36.58 11.45
CA TYR A 651 28.71 35.32 12.17
C TYR A 651 29.12 34.19 11.23
N ASN A 652 28.41 34.03 10.10
CA ASN A 652 28.66 32.97 9.13
C ASN A 652 30.01 33.14 8.43
N LEU A 653 30.39 34.37 8.07
CA LEU A 653 31.72 34.66 7.55
C LEU A 653 32.82 34.31 8.57
N GLY A 654 32.59 34.60 9.85
CA GLY A 654 33.46 34.16 10.93
C GLY A 654 33.62 32.64 11.02
N ASN A 655 32.52 31.88 10.86
CA ASN A 655 32.55 30.41 10.80
C ASN A 655 33.34 29.91 9.59
N VAL A 656 33.14 30.50 8.41
CA VAL A 656 33.85 30.11 7.18
C VAL A 656 35.35 30.38 7.30
N CYS A 657 35.77 31.56 7.76
CA CYS A 657 37.18 31.86 8.05
C CYS A 657 37.78 30.87 9.06
N HIS A 658 37.02 30.49 10.09
CA HIS A 658 37.48 29.51 11.07
C HIS A 658 37.74 28.14 10.44
N THR A 659 36.81 27.65 9.61
CA THR A 659 36.96 26.37 8.87
C THR A 659 38.13 26.40 7.91
N MET A 660 38.46 27.54 7.32
CA MET A 660 39.65 27.72 6.47
C MET A 660 40.97 27.86 7.25
N GLY A 661 40.93 27.86 8.59
CA GLY A 661 42.12 28.03 9.43
C GLY A 661 42.55 29.49 9.66
N GLU A 662 41.79 30.45 9.16
CA GLU A 662 42.05 31.90 9.28
C GLU A 662 41.55 32.43 10.63
N VAL A 663 42.14 31.94 11.72
CA VAL A 663 41.66 32.19 13.09
C VAL A 663 41.60 33.68 13.46
N LYS A 664 42.52 34.50 12.93
CA LYS A 664 42.56 35.95 13.19
C LYS A 664 41.34 36.65 12.58
N GLU A 665 41.02 36.35 11.32
CA GLU A 665 39.86 36.91 10.61
C GLU A 665 38.55 36.44 11.23
N ALA A 666 38.44 35.14 11.55
CA ALA A 666 37.29 34.58 12.22
C ALA A 666 36.96 35.33 13.53
N ARG A 667 37.99 35.59 14.36
CA ARG A 667 37.85 36.36 15.59
C ARG A 667 37.36 37.79 15.34
N GLU A 668 37.87 38.45 14.31
CA GLU A 668 37.45 39.80 13.97
C GLU A 668 35.98 39.83 13.56
N PHE A 669 35.54 38.91 12.72
CA PHE A 669 34.14 38.83 12.29
C PHE A 669 33.18 38.47 13.43
N TYR A 670 33.54 37.55 14.33
CA TYR A 670 32.73 37.30 15.53
C TYR A 670 32.66 38.53 16.45
N ARG A 671 33.74 39.30 16.60
CA ARG A 671 33.71 40.56 17.37
C ARG A 671 32.85 41.62 16.69
N LYS A 672 32.89 41.72 15.35
CA LYS A 672 31.99 42.60 14.59
C LYS A 672 30.52 42.18 14.77
N CYS A 673 30.23 40.88 14.73
CA CYS A 673 28.91 40.32 15.03
C CYS A 673 28.44 40.76 16.43
N LEU A 674 29.27 40.58 17.47
CA LEU A 674 28.93 41.04 18.82
C LEU A 674 28.86 42.56 18.99
N LYS A 675 29.54 43.33 18.15
CA LYS A 675 29.39 44.78 18.14
C LYS A 675 28.00 45.20 17.64
N GLN A 676 27.43 44.46 16.68
CA GLN A 676 26.07 44.71 16.19
C GLN A 676 25.00 44.11 17.11
N ASN A 677 25.23 42.90 17.62
CA ASN A 677 24.36 42.21 18.56
C ASN A 677 25.19 41.66 19.75
N PRO A 678 25.32 42.43 20.84
CA PRO A 678 26.08 42.02 22.03
C PRO A 678 25.59 40.73 22.69
N SER A 679 24.32 40.36 22.46
CA SER A 679 23.65 39.16 22.94
C SER A 679 23.68 37.99 21.94
N HIS A 680 24.49 38.04 20.87
CA HIS A 680 24.56 36.93 19.92
C HIS A 680 25.26 35.71 20.53
N PHE A 681 24.46 34.75 21.01
CA PHE A 681 24.89 33.58 21.79
C PHE A 681 26.00 32.77 21.11
N PHE A 682 25.81 32.36 19.86
CA PHE A 682 26.78 31.50 19.18
C PHE A 682 28.12 32.21 18.92
N ALA A 683 28.13 33.54 18.76
CA ALA A 683 29.38 34.28 18.57
C ALA A 683 30.19 34.36 19.87
N LEU A 684 29.52 34.47 21.03
CA LEU A 684 30.16 34.36 22.35
C LEU A 684 30.79 32.97 22.54
N ILE A 685 30.07 31.89 22.21
CA ILE A 685 30.59 30.52 22.28
C ILE A 685 31.82 30.35 21.38
N ARG A 686 31.76 30.80 20.12
CA ARG A 686 32.90 30.69 19.19
C ARG A 686 34.12 31.46 19.67
N LEU A 687 33.96 32.69 20.18
CA LEU A 687 35.08 33.44 20.75
C LEU A 687 35.65 32.80 22.03
N GLY A 688 34.79 32.18 22.84
CA GLY A 688 35.21 31.35 23.98
C GLY A 688 36.07 30.18 23.55
N GLN A 689 35.63 29.41 22.55
CA GLN A 689 36.36 28.27 21.97
C GLN A 689 37.71 28.68 21.37
N LEU A 690 37.74 29.78 20.61
CA LEU A 690 38.99 30.31 20.07
C LEU A 690 39.98 30.73 21.17
N SER A 691 39.47 31.32 22.27
CA SER A 691 40.30 31.71 23.41
C SER A 691 40.79 30.50 24.21
N GLU A 692 39.96 29.46 24.33
CA GLU A 692 40.31 28.17 24.94
C GLU A 692 41.44 27.48 24.17
N GLY A 693 41.38 27.44 22.84
CA GLY A 693 42.43 26.89 21.98
C GLY A 693 43.77 27.63 22.10
N GLU A 694 43.75 28.94 22.34
CA GLU A 694 44.93 29.75 22.64
C GLU A 694 45.43 29.63 24.09
N LYS A 695 44.83 28.74 24.90
CA LYS A 695 45.09 28.57 26.34
C LYS A 695 44.82 29.83 27.18
N LYS A 696 44.06 30.79 26.66
CA LYS A 696 43.62 32.01 27.37
C LYS A 696 42.34 31.72 28.15
N TYR A 697 42.44 30.85 29.15
CA TYR A 697 41.28 30.28 29.84
C TYR A 697 40.44 31.31 30.61
N SER A 698 41.05 32.36 31.16
CA SER A 698 40.33 33.44 31.83
C SER A 698 39.38 34.18 30.89
N ILE A 699 39.86 34.50 29.68
CA ILE A 699 39.08 35.16 28.63
C ILE A 699 38.00 34.22 28.08
N ALA A 700 38.32 32.94 27.88
CA ALA A 700 37.34 31.93 27.47
C ALA A 700 36.17 31.85 28.48
N ARG A 701 36.48 31.78 29.78
CA ARG A 701 35.47 31.75 30.85
C ARG A 701 34.59 32.99 30.83
N GLN A 702 35.14 34.19 30.57
CA GLN A 702 34.34 35.41 30.46
C GLN A 702 33.31 35.33 29.32
N TYR A 703 33.70 34.83 28.15
CA TYR A 703 32.77 34.67 27.03
C TYR A 703 31.69 33.62 27.32
N TYR A 704 32.06 32.47 27.87
CA TYR A 704 31.09 31.43 28.26
C TYR A 704 30.14 31.93 29.36
N ASN A 705 30.62 32.66 30.36
CA ASN A 705 29.77 33.26 31.39
C ASN A 705 28.82 34.34 30.82
N LYS A 706 29.27 35.12 29.82
CA LYS A 706 28.38 36.03 29.09
C LYS A 706 27.29 35.28 28.35
N ALA A 707 27.63 34.17 27.69
CA ALA A 707 26.64 33.31 27.03
C ALA A 707 25.66 32.68 28.03
N ALA A 708 26.15 32.21 29.19
CA ALA A 708 25.32 31.66 30.26
C ALA A 708 24.24 32.66 30.74
N LYS A 709 24.60 33.95 30.86
CA LYS A 709 23.69 35.00 31.28
C LYS A 709 22.53 35.26 30.32
N LEU A 710 22.63 34.82 29.06
CA LEU A 710 21.57 34.99 28.07
C LEU A 710 20.39 34.03 28.27
N GLY A 711 20.55 32.97 29.07
CA GLY A 711 19.48 31.98 29.25
C GLY A 711 19.41 30.91 28.15
N GLU A 712 19.97 31.18 26.97
CA GLU A 712 19.91 30.31 25.79
C GLU A 712 20.82 29.08 25.91
N ASN A 713 20.31 27.90 25.53
CA ASN A 713 21.04 26.62 25.46
C ASN A 713 22.05 26.39 26.61
N GLN A 714 21.55 26.40 27.85
CA GLN A 714 22.37 26.28 29.06
C GLN A 714 23.21 24.99 29.07
N ALA A 715 22.68 23.89 28.55
CA ALA A 715 23.42 22.64 28.43
C ALA A 715 24.73 22.80 27.65
N LEU A 716 24.68 23.46 26.49
CA LEU A 716 25.85 23.73 25.67
C LEU A 716 26.88 24.60 26.41
N VAL A 717 26.44 25.65 27.10
CA VAL A 717 27.33 26.54 27.85
C VAL A 717 28.03 25.79 28.99
N GLN A 718 27.26 25.06 29.78
CA GLN A 718 27.77 24.28 30.92
C GLN A 718 28.76 23.22 30.47
N ARG A 719 28.51 22.56 29.34
CA ARG A 719 29.48 21.63 28.73
C ARG A 719 30.79 22.32 28.33
N HIS A 720 30.73 23.53 27.80
CA HIS A 720 31.94 24.30 27.46
C HIS A 720 32.71 24.77 28.70
N LEU A 721 32.01 25.18 29.76
CA LEU A 721 32.61 25.50 31.05
C LEU A 721 33.25 24.27 31.71
N ALA A 722 32.59 23.12 31.67
CA ALA A 722 33.15 21.86 32.17
C ALA A 722 34.46 21.50 31.46
N ARG A 723 34.47 21.54 30.12
CA ARG A 723 35.67 21.27 29.33
C ARG A 723 36.81 22.22 29.70
N LEU A 724 36.51 23.50 29.91
CA LEU A 724 37.47 24.49 30.35
C LEU A 724 38.04 24.15 31.74
N CYS A 725 37.19 23.77 32.69
CA CYS A 725 37.59 23.34 34.03
C CYS A 725 38.46 22.08 34.00
N MET A 726 38.14 21.08 33.17
CA MET A 726 38.98 19.89 32.95
C MET A 726 40.37 20.28 32.43
N ARG A 727 40.46 21.20 31.47
CA ARG A 727 41.75 21.68 30.92
C ARG A 727 42.60 22.44 31.95
N GLN A 728 41.97 22.98 32.99
CA GLN A 728 42.62 23.67 34.11
C GLN A 728 42.89 22.75 35.31
N GLY A 729 42.56 21.45 35.24
CA GLY A 729 42.72 20.49 36.33
C GLY A 729 41.69 20.64 37.46
N ARG A 730 40.63 21.44 37.28
CA ARG A 730 39.58 21.67 38.27
C ARG A 730 38.45 20.66 38.04
N LEU A 731 38.68 19.42 38.47
CA LEU A 731 37.82 18.28 38.14
C LEU A 731 36.45 18.33 38.83
N ASP A 732 36.39 18.81 40.07
CA ASP A 732 35.12 18.92 40.81
C ASP A 732 34.17 19.95 40.19
N GLU A 733 34.67 21.16 39.88
CA GLU A 733 33.91 22.16 39.13
C GLU A 733 33.47 21.64 37.75
N ALA A 734 34.30 20.81 37.09
CA ALA A 734 33.94 20.21 35.82
C ALA A 734 32.80 19.21 35.95
N ARG A 735 32.80 18.39 37.00
CA ARG A 735 31.73 17.43 37.30
C ARG A 735 30.41 18.14 37.53
N GLU A 736 30.40 19.20 38.34
CA GLU A 736 29.20 20.00 38.59
C GLU A 736 28.65 20.60 37.30
N CYS A 737 29.51 21.18 36.46
CA CYS A 737 29.10 21.74 35.18
C CYS A 737 28.54 20.66 34.23
N LEU A 738 29.14 19.47 34.16
CA LEU A 738 28.61 18.36 33.34
C LEU A 738 27.26 17.86 33.87
N HIS A 739 27.10 17.77 35.18
CA HIS A 739 25.83 17.41 35.79
C HIS A 739 24.73 18.43 35.45
N GLN A 740 25.03 19.73 35.57
CA GLN A 740 24.11 20.78 35.15
C GLN A 740 23.79 20.70 33.64
N ALA A 741 24.77 20.38 32.80
CA ALA A 741 24.55 20.20 31.37
C ALA A 741 23.55 19.06 31.09
N LEU A 742 23.67 17.94 31.79
CA LEU A 742 22.82 16.77 31.65
C LEU A 742 21.43 16.95 32.29
N ILE A 743 21.29 17.76 33.34
CA ILE A 743 19.97 18.17 33.86
C ILE A 743 19.20 18.93 32.77
N HIS A 744 19.86 19.87 32.10
CA HIS A 744 19.23 20.69 31.07
C HIS A 744 19.01 19.94 29.75
N ASN A 745 19.91 19.03 29.38
CA ASN A 745 19.75 18.14 28.24
C ASN A 745 20.32 16.74 28.55
N PRO A 746 19.47 15.78 28.96
CA PRO A 746 19.90 14.42 29.28
C PRO A 746 20.50 13.66 28.09
N GLN A 747 20.24 14.09 26.86
CA GLN A 747 20.69 13.46 25.62
C GLN A 747 21.90 14.19 24.99
N ASP A 748 22.61 15.06 25.72
CA ASP A 748 23.86 15.65 25.19
C ASP A 748 24.99 14.60 25.19
N ALA A 749 25.16 13.93 24.04
CA ALA A 749 26.20 12.92 23.81
C ALA A 749 27.62 13.42 24.13
N LEU A 750 27.93 14.71 23.89
CA LEU A 750 29.25 15.25 24.20
C LEU A 750 29.43 15.47 25.69
N ALA A 751 28.37 15.82 26.43
CA ALA A 751 28.43 15.93 27.88
C ALA A 751 28.62 14.55 28.53
N LEU A 752 27.85 13.55 28.08
CA LEU A 752 28.01 12.14 28.50
C LEU A 752 29.42 11.61 28.22
N GLN A 753 29.97 11.91 27.04
CA GLN A 753 31.34 11.52 26.69
C GLN A 753 32.39 12.20 27.57
N LEU A 754 32.26 13.51 27.85
CA LEU A 754 33.19 14.21 28.74
C LEU A 754 33.09 13.73 30.19
N MET A 755 31.89 13.32 30.62
CA MET A 755 31.66 12.78 31.96
C MET A 755 32.26 11.38 32.08
N ALA A 756 32.06 10.51 31.10
CA ALA A 756 32.74 9.20 31.03
C ALA A 756 34.26 9.36 31.08
N LYS A 757 34.81 10.30 30.32
CA LYS A 757 36.24 10.63 30.36
C LYS A 757 36.68 11.06 31.76
N LEU A 758 35.92 11.91 32.44
CA LEU A 758 36.22 12.37 33.79
C LEU A 758 36.29 11.19 34.78
N TYR A 759 35.33 10.26 34.72
CA TYR A 759 35.32 9.06 35.58
C TYR A 759 36.54 8.16 35.31
N LEU A 760 36.89 7.94 34.04
CA LEU A 760 38.06 7.13 33.67
C LEU A 760 39.38 7.78 34.08
N ASP A 761 39.54 9.08 33.83
CA ASP A 761 40.75 9.83 34.17
C ASP A 761 40.91 10.01 35.68
N GLY A 762 39.79 10.03 36.43
CA GLY A 762 39.75 10.07 37.90
C GLY A 762 39.99 8.72 38.59
N GLY A 763 40.04 7.61 37.84
CA GLY A 763 40.13 6.26 38.41
C GLY A 763 38.91 5.85 39.24
N GLU A 764 37.76 6.45 38.95
CA GLU A 764 36.48 6.21 39.63
C GLU A 764 35.78 4.97 39.03
N ASP A 765 34.47 4.84 39.24
CA ASP A 765 33.70 3.66 38.83
C ASP A 765 33.73 3.44 37.29
N PRO A 766 34.43 2.39 36.80
CA PRO A 766 34.54 2.12 35.37
C PRO A 766 33.24 1.60 34.75
N GLU A 767 32.30 1.10 35.56
CA GLU A 767 30.99 0.65 35.09
C GLU A 767 30.10 1.84 34.74
N ILE A 768 30.10 2.88 35.58
CA ILE A 768 29.39 4.13 35.28
C ILE A 768 29.98 4.79 34.02
N ALA A 769 31.31 4.82 33.89
CA ALA A 769 31.97 5.34 32.70
C ALA A 769 31.60 4.57 31.42
N GLU A 770 31.52 3.23 31.48
CA GLU A 770 31.08 2.39 30.36
C GLU A 770 29.64 2.75 29.94
N VAL A 771 28.71 2.89 30.89
CA VAL A 771 27.31 3.22 30.60
C VAL A 771 27.19 4.59 29.93
N LEU A 772 27.86 5.60 30.47
CA LEU A 772 27.84 6.96 29.93
C LEU A 772 28.47 7.03 28.52
N ALA A 773 29.61 6.36 28.31
CA ALA A 773 30.27 6.31 27.00
C ALA A 773 29.43 5.53 25.97
N ARG A 774 28.77 4.44 26.38
CA ARG A 774 27.85 3.69 25.51
C ARG A 774 26.64 4.52 25.11
N GLN A 775 26.03 5.23 26.06
CA GLN A 775 24.92 6.14 25.76
C GLN A 775 25.34 7.24 24.79
N ALA A 776 26.51 7.85 25.01
CA ALA A 776 27.06 8.86 24.10
C ALA A 776 27.25 8.32 22.67
N ALA A 777 27.82 7.11 22.53
CA ALA A 777 28.04 6.45 21.25
C ALA A 777 26.74 6.03 20.55
N ALA A 778 25.71 5.65 21.32
CA ALA A 778 24.40 5.32 20.78
C ALA A 778 23.66 6.56 20.24
N LEU A 779 23.76 7.68 20.97
CA LEU A 779 23.15 8.95 20.57
C LEU A 779 23.84 9.59 19.36
N ARG A 780 25.18 9.47 19.27
CA ARG A 780 25.97 9.93 18.12
C ARG A 780 27.02 8.90 17.70
N PRO A 781 26.67 7.98 16.78
CA PRO A 781 27.60 6.98 16.27
C PRO A 781 28.79 7.56 15.50
N ASP A 782 28.66 8.78 14.95
CA ASP A 782 29.72 9.53 14.26
C ASP A 782 30.80 10.06 15.21
N LEU A 783 30.51 10.15 16.52
CA LEU A 783 31.41 10.73 17.49
C LEU A 783 32.54 9.76 17.87
N LYS A 784 33.65 9.84 17.13
CA LYS A 784 34.87 9.04 17.39
C LYS A 784 35.32 9.06 18.86
N SER A 785 35.26 10.21 19.53
CA SER A 785 35.69 10.31 20.93
C SER A 785 34.84 9.47 21.89
N ALA A 786 33.53 9.30 21.63
CA ALA A 786 32.68 8.48 22.48
C ALA A 786 33.04 6.99 22.38
N TRP A 787 33.32 6.50 21.17
CA TRP A 787 33.81 5.14 20.96
C TRP A 787 35.19 4.90 21.59
N LEU A 788 36.08 5.90 21.53
CA LEU A 788 37.39 5.82 22.20
C LEU A 788 37.25 5.73 23.72
N GLU A 789 36.41 6.57 24.35
CA GLU A 789 36.18 6.47 25.80
C GLU A 789 35.48 5.15 26.17
N LEU A 790 34.59 4.63 25.32
CA LEU A 790 33.96 3.32 25.54
C LEU A 790 34.97 2.18 25.45
N ALA A 791 35.88 2.22 24.48
CA ALA A 791 36.98 1.26 24.38
C ALA A 791 37.86 1.29 25.63
N ARG A 792 38.25 2.49 26.09
CA ARG A 792 39.00 2.67 27.34
C ARG A 792 38.26 2.08 28.55
N ALA A 793 36.95 2.31 28.66
CA ALA A 793 36.14 1.74 29.74
C ALA A 793 36.14 0.20 29.72
N PHE A 794 36.05 -0.41 28.52
CA PHE A 794 36.13 -1.86 28.36
C PHE A 794 37.52 -2.43 28.70
N GLU A 795 38.60 -1.74 28.35
CA GLU A 795 39.97 -2.15 28.70
C GLU A 795 40.19 -2.17 30.22
N VAL A 796 39.75 -1.12 30.93
CA VAL A 796 39.85 -1.04 32.39
C VAL A 796 39.07 -2.18 33.07
N ARG A 797 38.00 -2.67 32.44
CA ARG A 797 37.19 -3.80 32.93
C ARG A 797 37.67 -5.18 32.45
N GLY A 798 38.76 -5.26 31.68
CA GLY A 798 39.26 -6.53 31.15
C GLY A 798 38.44 -7.13 30.00
N LYS A 799 37.51 -6.37 29.41
CA LYS A 799 36.69 -6.79 28.25
C LYS A 799 37.42 -6.50 26.94
N HIS A 800 38.53 -7.21 26.70
CA HIS A 800 39.45 -6.91 25.60
C HIS A 800 38.83 -7.05 24.19
N GLN A 801 37.87 -7.97 24.03
CA GLN A 801 37.19 -8.18 22.74
C GLN A 801 36.23 -7.02 22.42
N ASP A 802 35.40 -6.60 23.38
CA ASP A 802 34.49 -5.46 23.23
C ASP A 802 35.24 -4.14 23.03
N ALA A 803 36.40 -3.98 23.68
CA ALA A 803 37.29 -2.83 23.50
C ALA A 803 37.78 -2.74 22.04
N ARG A 804 38.21 -3.88 21.47
CA ARG A 804 38.65 -3.95 20.07
C ARG A 804 37.53 -3.57 19.10
N ASP A 805 36.31 -4.05 19.35
CA ASP A 805 35.14 -3.74 18.53
C ASP A 805 34.76 -2.24 18.61
N ALA A 806 34.88 -1.64 19.79
CA ALA A 806 34.69 -0.20 19.96
C ALA A 806 35.78 0.62 19.24
N LEU A 807 37.03 0.18 19.26
CA LEU A 807 38.14 0.81 18.51
C LEU A 807 37.96 0.73 16.98
N LEU A 808 37.44 -0.40 16.48
CA LEU A 808 37.07 -0.55 15.07
C LEU A 808 35.97 0.45 14.68
N LYS A 809 34.93 0.58 15.50
CA LYS A 809 33.86 1.58 15.29
C LYS A 809 34.37 3.02 15.37
N ALA A 810 35.41 3.27 16.17
CA ALA A 810 36.10 4.56 16.23
C ALA A 810 37.01 4.84 15.00
N GLY A 811 37.23 3.86 14.11
CA GLY A 811 38.24 3.94 13.05
C GLY A 811 39.63 4.21 13.60
N ALA A 812 39.99 3.58 14.72
CA ALA A 812 41.31 3.66 15.37
C ALA A 812 42.15 2.39 15.19
N LEU A 813 41.56 1.36 14.60
CA LEU A 813 42.16 0.13 14.07
C LEU A 813 41.69 -0.01 12.62
#